data_AF-A0A918Q507-F1
#
_entry.id   AF-A0A918Q507-F1
#
_cell.length_a   1.000
_cell.length_b   1.000
_cell.length_c   1.000
_cell.angle_alpha   90.00
_cell.angle_beta   90.00
_cell.angle_gamma   90.00
#
_symmetry.space_group_name_H-M   'P 1'
#
loop_
_entity.id
_entity.type
_entity.pdbx_description
1 polymer ?
#
loop_
_entity_poly.entity_id
_entity_poly.type
_entity_poly.pdbx_seq_one_letter_code
_entity_poly.pdbx_strand_id
1 'polypeptide(L)'
;MQASTAQKTEEDADVPGDFTSWAQLFRAQGKMNETAHALEGSAGQKDGQGFAGVIAAPEKKRLTLYWHGALTPAARAAIASSAIPVVVERAPRTAKELSQASPRVARLADAAGVRIAEIIRPQDGSGLEVSVAGDEAEADRLRKAVAAKGLGVPVSVTSGGEVHTSLSRTDDPELGGAQMVTPVCSTAFAVTHGGANAMLTADHCFPGGYGNDRHSVGTEGQPNGPAFGSRVSPRQWSEKRHGYIDVAVLDQRNGTTYYPMVWTGGRAGYPASAQSVSSVTDARKPAMGNYVCQSGARSGEVCNIKITAAVDGYSSDITDSTGRTTTMFYAGGWQAKKQITASDPSTIAARRGDSGGPVYFSAGEDAVTGSTVTAAGIVSAGMGKGFTCPTVNGGTTRCVKTMIFVGIDEALNALDGAAPTEVTVTDDRDSSVRKPVHFRGQEPNQGPPLQPEADLDVQLVSEDGIALAWDKTKGNFDGIIAGYRQGDWVMRERPGGRWAFQSVDDPSMMMEPRDRSGVELTPAGGQYFQFRNGQECAELQVLMAPSKIGHATMGLCDSGKSSQRFKLLPKGEATSDSLEPPSAAERVTMLPPTKAAPGPGLAVMPLGDSITLGVGSSTRTGYRPLLARRLADTTDALRFVGSMRDADGTRHEGHSGWRIDQLQANIGPWLTEAKPNVVLLHIGTNDMDRDHQVGTAPQRLGALIDQIHTASPATAVVVASLVPATEPAVQARVNAYNRAIPGIVADRVARGYRITQVSMDSLTTADLDDTLHPNNAGYQKMAESFLGGIATLSRNGWITEKIDVKPLPPQQPATAGDYDVDINGDGRADYLVVDDNGAVRAYTNTANANGTVKWTDQGYIASGSTGWTGSQVRFADVGGDSRADYLVVEPNGATRAFLNQGGDGRGGWHYQGYIASGSTAWTGDRVRFADVGGDARADYLIVEPNGATRAFLTTAHATTGAVKLVDQGVIASGSTAWTGDRVRFADIGGDARADYLIVDDNGATRAFVNQGGDGRGGWEDRGTVASGSTAWTGGQVRFADIGGDARADYLIVDDNGAIRAFANTSAPTGPVKWTDQGVIATGTGAPGSRVRI
;
A
#
# COMPACT_ATOMS: atom_id res chain seq x y z
N MET A 1 -23.96 -32.66 -16.42
CA MET A 1 -24.56 -31.78 -15.39
C MET A 1 -24.25 -30.35 -15.78
N GLN A 2 -25.26 -29.59 -16.20
CA GLN A 2 -25.13 -28.15 -16.47
C GLN A 2 -25.03 -27.44 -15.10
N ALA A 3 -23.94 -26.71 -14.86
CA ALA A 3 -23.87 -25.80 -13.72
C ALA A 3 -24.67 -24.55 -14.09
N SER A 4 -25.77 -24.28 -13.39
CA SER A 4 -26.52 -23.04 -13.56
C SER A 4 -25.70 -21.88 -13.02
N THR A 5 -25.29 -20.96 -13.88
CA THR A 5 -24.88 -19.62 -13.48
C THR A 5 -26.11 -18.87 -12.98
N ALA A 6 -26.20 -18.63 -11.66
CA ALA A 6 -27.23 -17.77 -11.09
C ALA A 6 -26.97 -16.33 -11.55
N GLN A 7 -27.95 -15.71 -12.22
CA GLN A 7 -27.90 -14.29 -12.59
C GLN A 7 -28.03 -13.39 -11.35
N LYS A 8 -27.23 -12.32 -11.30
CA LYS A 8 -27.39 -11.23 -10.32
C LYS A 8 -28.75 -10.54 -10.54
N THR A 9 -29.44 -10.16 -9.47
CA THR A 9 -30.64 -9.32 -9.52
C THR A 9 -30.25 -7.88 -9.90
N GLU A 10 -31.21 -7.06 -10.33
CA GLU A 10 -30.97 -5.64 -10.69
C GLU A 10 -30.49 -4.80 -9.49
N GLU A 11 -30.81 -5.22 -8.26
CA GLU A 11 -30.39 -4.59 -7.01
C GLU A 11 -28.98 -5.00 -6.54
N ASP A 12 -28.49 -6.17 -6.99
CA ASP A 12 -27.15 -6.72 -6.68
C ASP A 12 -26.16 -6.66 -7.85
N ALA A 13 -26.54 -6.05 -8.99
CA ALA A 13 -25.73 -5.97 -10.21
C ALA A 13 -24.32 -5.37 -9.96
N ASP A 14 -24.22 -4.51 -8.95
CA ASP A 14 -23.05 -3.70 -8.65
C ASP A 14 -22.18 -4.19 -7.49
N VAL A 15 -22.47 -5.38 -6.94
CA VAL A 15 -21.63 -5.96 -5.89
C VAL A 15 -20.24 -6.25 -6.48
N PRO A 16 -19.15 -5.71 -5.88
CA PRO A 16 -17.80 -5.85 -6.39
C PRO A 16 -17.34 -7.31 -6.52
N GLY A 17 -16.49 -7.60 -7.50
CA GLY A 17 -15.93 -8.94 -7.70
C GLY A 17 -16.97 -9.95 -8.19
N ASP A 18 -16.73 -11.22 -7.87
CA ASP A 18 -17.56 -12.36 -8.29
C ASP A 18 -18.70 -12.69 -7.30
N PHE A 19 -18.98 -11.80 -6.33
CA PHE A 19 -20.09 -11.98 -5.39
C PHE A 19 -21.44 -11.71 -6.05
N THR A 20 -22.44 -12.48 -5.66
CA THR A 20 -23.82 -12.37 -6.18
C THR A 20 -24.71 -11.46 -5.34
N SER A 21 -24.28 -11.06 -4.14
CA SER A 21 -25.01 -10.13 -3.25
C SER A 21 -24.08 -9.46 -2.22
N TRP A 22 -24.49 -8.29 -1.71
CA TRP A 22 -23.78 -7.60 -0.62
C TRP A 22 -23.60 -8.47 0.63
N ALA A 23 -24.62 -9.27 0.92
CA ALA A 23 -24.61 -10.28 1.95
C ALA A 23 -23.44 -11.27 1.85
N GLN A 24 -23.16 -11.75 0.65
CA GLN A 24 -22.07 -12.69 0.42
C GLN A 24 -20.70 -12.01 0.60
N LEU A 25 -20.59 -10.74 0.16
CA LEU A 25 -19.39 -9.94 0.34
C LEU A 25 -19.11 -9.69 1.83
N PHE A 26 -20.10 -9.27 2.61
CA PHE A 26 -19.91 -9.00 4.04
C PHE A 26 -19.58 -10.27 4.84
N ARG A 27 -20.15 -11.43 4.50
CA ARG A 27 -19.73 -12.71 5.11
C ARG A 27 -18.27 -13.05 4.81
N ALA A 28 -17.80 -12.82 3.58
CA ALA A 28 -16.40 -13.04 3.24
C ALA A 28 -15.48 -12.06 3.98
N GLN A 29 -15.90 -10.79 4.08
CA GLN A 29 -15.19 -9.76 4.83
C GLN A 29 -15.16 -10.04 6.34
N GLY A 30 -16.21 -10.63 6.92
CA GLY A 30 -16.23 -11.02 8.34
C GLY A 30 -15.05 -11.96 8.67
N LYS A 31 -14.83 -13.00 7.86
CA LYS A 31 -13.69 -13.92 7.99
C LYS A 31 -12.34 -13.23 7.81
N MET A 32 -12.29 -12.22 6.93
CA MET A 32 -11.10 -11.39 6.75
C MET A 32 -10.82 -10.57 8.00
N ASN A 33 -11.84 -9.95 8.59
CA ASN A 33 -11.71 -9.14 9.80
C ASN A 33 -11.28 -9.98 11.01
N GLU A 34 -11.79 -11.20 11.14
CA GLU A 34 -11.33 -12.16 12.16
C GLU A 34 -9.82 -12.45 12.02
N THR A 35 -9.37 -12.76 10.79
CA THR A 35 -7.96 -13.02 10.51
C THR A 35 -7.11 -11.76 10.75
N ALA A 36 -7.55 -10.60 10.25
CA ALA A 36 -6.87 -9.33 10.43
C ALA A 36 -6.69 -8.99 11.91
N HIS A 37 -7.74 -9.21 12.72
CA HIS A 37 -7.70 -9.01 14.16
C HIS A 37 -6.74 -9.98 14.86
N ALA A 38 -6.71 -11.25 14.47
CA ALA A 38 -5.76 -12.22 14.99
C ALA A 38 -4.30 -11.85 14.66
N LEU A 39 -4.06 -11.33 13.44
CA LEU A 39 -2.74 -10.87 13.01
C LEU A 39 -2.28 -9.62 13.77
N GLU A 40 -3.16 -8.65 13.99
CA GLU A 40 -2.86 -7.47 14.80
C GLU A 40 -2.67 -7.86 16.29
N GLY A 41 -3.52 -8.74 16.83
CA GLY A 41 -3.43 -9.25 18.20
C GLY A 41 -2.14 -10.03 18.46
N SER A 42 -1.62 -10.73 17.46
CA SER A 42 -0.32 -11.42 17.53
C SER A 42 0.88 -10.48 17.77
N ALA A 43 0.68 -9.16 17.61
CA ALA A 43 1.66 -8.13 17.93
C ALA A 43 1.58 -7.62 19.38
N GLY A 44 0.56 -8.01 20.16
CA GLY A 44 0.30 -7.51 21.52
C GLY A 44 1.23 -8.03 22.63
N GLN A 45 2.12 -8.99 22.36
CA GLN A 45 3.10 -9.49 23.32
C GLN A 45 4.30 -8.53 23.44
N LYS A 46 4.92 -8.47 24.63
CA LYS A 46 5.59 -7.33 25.32
C LYS A 46 6.48 -6.31 24.56
N ASP A 47 6.72 -6.42 23.24
CA ASP A 47 7.23 -5.33 22.40
C ASP A 47 6.89 -5.44 20.90
N GLY A 48 5.62 -5.59 20.50
CA GLY A 48 5.12 -5.11 19.19
C GLY A 48 5.93 -5.52 17.94
N GLN A 49 6.46 -6.73 17.88
CA GLN A 49 7.47 -7.05 16.86
C GLN A 49 6.84 -7.34 15.51
N GLY A 50 6.65 -6.27 14.73
CA GLY A 50 6.64 -6.33 13.28
C GLY A 50 5.35 -5.90 12.61
N PHE A 51 4.19 -5.98 13.25
CA PHE A 51 2.95 -5.59 12.58
C PHE A 51 2.98 -4.13 12.09
N ALA A 52 2.77 -3.91 10.79
CA ALA A 52 2.72 -2.59 10.17
C ALA A 52 1.32 -2.19 9.71
N GLY A 53 0.55 -3.16 9.21
CA GLY A 53 -0.82 -2.91 8.78
C GLY A 53 -1.40 -4.09 8.01
N VAL A 54 -2.69 -4.00 7.72
CA VAL A 54 -3.42 -5.00 6.93
C VAL A 54 -4.36 -4.31 5.95
N ILE A 55 -4.35 -4.78 4.70
CA ILE A 55 -5.28 -4.34 3.67
C ILE A 55 -6.16 -5.52 3.28
N ALA A 56 -7.47 -5.36 3.44
CA ALA A 56 -8.48 -6.27 2.94
C ALA A 56 -8.83 -5.95 1.48
N ALA A 57 -8.94 -6.99 0.66
CA ALA A 57 -9.52 -6.90 -0.67
C ALA A 57 -10.67 -7.90 -0.77
N PRO A 58 -11.86 -7.57 -0.22
CA PRO A 58 -13.04 -8.43 -0.29
C PRO A 58 -13.31 -8.93 -1.71
N GLU A 59 -13.26 -8.03 -2.69
CA GLU A 59 -13.49 -8.31 -4.11
C GLU A 59 -12.49 -9.29 -4.74
N LYS A 60 -11.32 -9.47 -4.13
CA LYS A 60 -10.29 -10.44 -4.54
C LYS A 60 -10.21 -11.64 -3.59
N LYS A 61 -11.06 -11.69 -2.56
CA LYS A 61 -11.04 -12.74 -1.53
C LYS A 61 -9.64 -12.91 -0.92
N ARG A 62 -8.95 -11.80 -0.58
CA ARG A 62 -7.55 -11.81 -0.14
C ARG A 62 -7.25 -10.74 0.91
N LEU A 63 -6.37 -11.08 1.86
CA LEU A 63 -5.72 -10.12 2.77
C LEU A 63 -4.26 -9.89 2.36
N THR A 64 -3.78 -8.67 2.54
CA THR A 64 -2.34 -8.34 2.48
C THR A 64 -1.89 -7.88 3.85
N LEU A 65 -0.99 -8.63 4.49
CA LEU A 65 -0.35 -8.32 5.76
C LEU A 65 0.99 -7.63 5.50
N TYR A 66 1.21 -6.47 6.08
CA TYR A 66 2.51 -5.81 6.08
C TYR A 66 3.20 -6.02 7.42
N TRP A 67 4.43 -6.55 7.36
CA TRP A 67 5.19 -6.93 8.54
C TRP A 67 6.66 -6.53 8.46
N HIS A 68 7.15 -5.86 9.50
CA HIS A 68 8.52 -5.47 9.73
C HIS A 68 9.28 -6.59 10.47
N GLY A 69 10.38 -7.05 9.89
CA GLY A 69 11.17 -8.14 10.48
C GLY A 69 10.50 -9.51 10.29
N ALA A 70 10.83 -10.47 11.15
CA ALA A 70 10.31 -11.83 11.06
C ALA A 70 8.90 -11.93 11.67
N LEU A 71 8.03 -12.72 11.04
CA LEU A 71 6.72 -13.06 11.61
C LEU A 71 6.89 -13.76 12.97
N THR A 72 6.03 -13.45 13.92
CA THR A 72 5.97 -14.19 15.19
C THR A 72 5.36 -15.57 14.96
N PRO A 73 5.60 -16.55 15.85
CA PRO A 73 4.89 -17.83 15.81
C PRO A 73 3.37 -17.66 15.83
N ALA A 74 2.86 -16.69 16.61
CA ALA A 74 1.45 -16.35 16.67
C ALA A 74 0.93 -15.79 15.33
N ALA A 75 1.68 -14.90 14.67
CA ALA A 75 1.31 -14.40 13.35
C ALA A 75 1.30 -15.52 12.30
N ARG A 76 2.29 -16.42 12.32
CA ARG A 76 2.31 -17.61 11.44
C ARG A 76 1.14 -18.54 11.69
N ALA A 77 0.77 -18.76 12.96
CA ALA A 77 -0.38 -19.57 13.32
C ALA A 77 -1.69 -18.93 12.82
N ALA A 78 -1.86 -17.62 13.00
CA ALA A 78 -3.01 -16.88 12.50
C ALA A 78 -3.13 -16.92 10.96
N ILE A 79 -2.00 -16.84 10.24
CA ILE A 79 -1.97 -17.04 8.77
C ILE A 79 -2.38 -18.46 8.42
N ALA A 80 -1.82 -19.47 9.09
CA ALA A 80 -2.09 -20.88 8.82
C ALA A 80 -3.55 -21.27 9.12
N SER A 81 -4.17 -20.64 10.12
CA SER A 81 -5.58 -20.85 10.47
C SER A 81 -6.55 -19.99 9.65
N SER A 82 -6.06 -19.10 8.79
CA SER A 82 -6.94 -18.19 8.06
C SER A 82 -7.79 -18.94 7.03
N ALA A 83 -9.08 -18.63 7.02
CA ALA A 83 -10.01 -19.10 5.99
C ALA A 83 -9.86 -18.36 4.65
N ILE A 84 -9.01 -17.32 4.58
CA ILE A 84 -8.81 -16.46 3.42
C ILE A 84 -7.30 -16.39 3.11
N PRO A 85 -6.88 -16.40 1.82
CA PRO A 85 -5.48 -16.20 1.45
C PRO A 85 -4.90 -14.91 2.06
N VAL A 86 -3.80 -15.05 2.80
CA VAL A 86 -3.00 -13.93 3.33
C VAL A 86 -1.69 -13.84 2.58
N VAL A 87 -1.46 -12.71 1.91
CA VAL A 87 -0.16 -12.37 1.31
C VAL A 87 0.63 -11.54 2.30
N VAL A 88 1.87 -11.92 2.57
CA VAL A 88 2.74 -11.22 3.51
C VAL A 88 3.75 -10.38 2.74
N GLU A 89 3.77 -9.10 3.01
CA GLU A 89 4.66 -8.10 2.43
C GLU A 89 5.57 -7.52 3.53
N ARG A 90 6.82 -7.17 3.17
CA ARG A 90 7.75 -6.59 4.14
C ARG A 90 7.45 -5.11 4.34
N ALA A 91 7.35 -4.69 5.60
CA ALA A 91 7.20 -3.29 5.98
C ALA A 91 8.52 -2.68 6.49
N PRO A 92 8.84 -1.41 6.16
CA PRO A 92 10.03 -0.75 6.67
C PRO A 92 9.87 -0.25 8.10
N ARG A 93 8.65 0.00 8.57
CA ARG A 93 8.32 0.38 9.96
C ARG A 93 7.11 -0.38 10.46
N THR A 94 7.02 -0.52 11.78
CA THR A 94 5.85 -1.05 12.48
C THR A 94 4.77 0.03 12.62
N ALA A 95 3.52 -0.40 12.78
CA ALA A 95 2.40 0.47 13.10
C ALA A 95 2.66 1.25 14.39
N LYS A 96 3.28 0.60 15.38
CA LYS A 96 3.68 1.18 16.67
C LYS A 96 4.65 2.35 16.48
N GLU A 97 5.69 2.19 15.67
CA GLU A 97 6.65 3.27 15.38
C GLU A 97 5.96 4.48 14.71
N LEU A 98 5.09 4.23 13.73
CA LEU A 98 4.38 5.30 13.01
C LEU A 98 3.38 6.03 13.91
N SER A 99 2.54 5.30 14.65
CA SER A 99 1.55 5.89 15.57
C SER A 99 2.21 6.63 16.74
N GLN A 100 3.42 6.23 17.17
CA GLN A 100 4.20 6.99 18.17
C GLN A 100 4.78 8.30 17.60
N ALA A 101 5.06 8.35 16.30
CA ALA A 101 5.57 9.54 15.64
C ALA A 101 4.49 10.58 15.33
N SER A 102 3.25 10.16 15.06
CA SER A 102 2.17 11.07 14.66
C SER A 102 1.89 12.22 15.65
N PRO A 103 1.73 11.98 16.98
CA PRO A 103 1.57 13.06 17.94
C PRO A 103 2.77 14.03 18.01
N ARG A 104 3.98 13.57 17.64
CA ARG A 104 5.17 14.42 17.57
C ARG A 104 5.10 15.34 16.36
N VAL A 105 4.64 14.84 15.21
CA VAL A 105 4.38 15.67 14.00
C VAL A 105 3.36 16.75 14.32
N ALA A 106 2.24 16.41 14.97
CA ALA A 106 1.20 17.37 15.32
C ALA A 106 1.74 18.50 16.23
N ARG A 107 2.54 18.15 17.25
CA ARG A 107 3.21 19.16 18.11
C ARG A 107 4.21 20.04 17.35
N LEU A 108 4.88 19.51 16.33
CA LEU A 108 5.80 20.30 15.52
C LEU A 108 5.08 21.26 14.60
N ALA A 109 3.95 20.85 14.03
CA ALA A 109 3.11 21.73 13.21
C ALA A 109 2.58 22.92 14.03
N ASP A 110 2.04 22.66 15.22
CA ASP A 110 1.59 23.72 16.13
C ASP A 110 2.73 24.67 16.54
N ALA A 111 3.89 24.13 16.93
CA ALA A 111 5.06 24.94 17.24
C ALA A 111 5.58 25.77 16.03
N ALA A 112 5.32 25.30 14.81
CA ALA A 112 5.68 25.98 13.57
C ALA A 112 4.58 26.91 13.04
N GLY A 113 3.44 27.03 13.74
CA GLY A 113 2.27 27.78 13.26
C GLY A 113 1.73 27.23 11.95
N VAL A 114 1.66 25.91 11.82
CA VAL A 114 1.19 25.18 10.64
C VAL A 114 -0.06 24.39 11.01
N ARG A 115 -1.11 24.56 10.22
CA ARG A 115 -2.36 23.81 10.41
C ARG A 115 -2.35 22.53 9.60
N ILE A 116 -2.42 21.39 10.27
CA ILE A 116 -2.55 20.08 9.62
C ILE A 116 -4.00 19.89 9.14
N ALA A 117 -4.19 19.38 7.93
CA ALA A 117 -5.47 18.88 7.44
C ALA A 117 -5.67 17.42 7.86
N GLU A 118 -4.74 16.52 7.48
CA GLU A 118 -4.70 15.11 7.89
C GLU A 118 -3.29 14.60 8.15
N ILE A 119 -3.19 13.55 8.97
CA ILE A 119 -2.05 12.65 9.11
C ILE A 119 -2.52 11.25 8.77
N ILE A 120 -2.13 10.73 7.61
CA ILE A 120 -2.44 9.38 7.14
C ILE A 120 -1.29 8.45 7.54
N ARG A 121 -1.67 7.23 7.97
CA ARG A 121 -0.76 6.12 8.24
C ARG A 121 -0.93 5.04 7.16
N PRO A 122 -0.09 5.06 6.12
CA PRO A 122 0.02 3.97 5.16
C PRO A 122 0.21 2.62 5.86
N GLN A 123 -0.59 1.62 5.45
CA GLN A 123 -0.54 0.28 6.03
C GLN A 123 0.74 -0.49 5.66
N ASP A 124 1.49 -0.02 4.66
CA ASP A 124 2.72 -0.62 4.19
C ASP A 124 3.95 -0.28 5.06
N GLY A 125 3.79 0.59 6.06
CA GLY A 125 4.86 1.01 6.97
C GLY A 125 5.83 2.03 6.38
N SER A 126 5.53 2.62 5.22
CA SER A 126 6.43 3.54 4.49
C SER A 126 6.79 4.83 5.22
N GLY A 127 5.92 5.32 6.11
CA GLY A 127 6.09 6.58 6.83
C GLY A 127 4.76 7.17 7.28
N LEU A 128 4.76 8.45 7.63
CA LEU A 128 3.53 9.23 7.81
C LEU A 128 3.33 10.18 6.63
N GLU A 129 2.10 10.28 6.14
CA GLU A 129 1.72 11.26 5.12
C GLU A 129 0.95 12.39 5.78
N VAL A 130 1.42 13.63 5.63
CA VAL A 130 0.85 14.80 6.29
C VAL A 130 0.39 15.80 5.26
N SER A 131 -0.91 16.08 5.21
CA SER A 131 -1.43 17.19 4.43
C SER A 131 -1.57 18.41 5.34
N VAL A 132 -1.07 19.56 4.90
CA VAL A 132 -1.24 20.84 5.60
C VAL A 132 -2.33 21.65 4.91
N ALA A 133 -3.17 22.31 5.69
CA ALA A 133 -4.27 23.12 5.19
C ALA A 133 -3.82 24.45 4.57
N GLY A 134 -2.59 24.85 4.84
CA GLY A 134 -1.98 26.07 4.30
C GLY A 134 -1.32 25.86 2.95
N ASP A 135 -0.64 26.91 2.50
CA ASP A 135 0.14 26.91 1.27
C ASP A 135 1.49 26.18 1.42
N GLU A 136 2.27 26.17 0.34
CA GLU A 136 3.58 25.54 0.30
C GLU A 136 4.57 26.15 1.31
N ALA A 137 4.41 27.42 1.68
CA ALA A 137 5.25 28.05 2.70
C ALA A 137 4.95 27.52 4.10
N GLU A 138 3.69 27.20 4.42
CA GLU A 138 3.35 26.48 5.65
C GLU A 138 3.88 25.04 5.65
N ALA A 139 3.74 24.34 4.51
CA ALA A 139 4.26 22.98 4.36
C ALA A 139 5.77 22.93 4.60
N ASP A 140 6.52 23.89 4.03
CA ASP A 140 7.96 24.02 4.22
C ASP A 140 8.38 24.27 5.66
N ARG A 141 7.62 25.05 6.43
CA ARG A 141 7.89 25.23 7.87
C ARG A 141 7.81 23.90 8.60
N LEU A 142 6.80 23.08 8.29
CA LEU A 142 6.67 21.76 8.89
C LEU A 142 7.77 20.79 8.44
N ARG A 143 8.12 20.75 7.14
CA ARG A 143 9.23 19.92 6.64
C ARG A 143 10.53 20.24 7.36
N LYS A 144 10.85 21.53 7.53
CA LYS A 144 12.03 21.99 8.29
C LYS A 144 11.98 21.58 9.76
N ALA A 145 10.82 21.73 10.42
CA ALA A 145 10.64 21.35 11.82
C ALA A 145 10.81 19.83 12.03
N VAL A 146 10.28 19.01 11.12
CA VAL A 146 10.43 17.55 11.15
C VAL A 146 11.88 17.14 10.90
N ALA A 147 12.53 17.70 9.89
CA ALA A 147 13.93 17.41 9.56
C ALA A 147 14.87 17.78 10.72
N ALA A 148 14.63 18.92 11.38
CA ALA A 148 15.46 19.39 12.50
C ALA A 148 15.35 18.52 13.76
N LYS A 149 14.20 17.86 13.99
CA LYS A 149 13.97 17.07 15.21
C LYS A 149 14.27 15.59 15.09
N GLY A 150 14.34 15.05 13.86
CA GLY A 150 14.63 13.63 13.63
C GLY A 150 13.58 12.72 14.29
N LEU A 151 12.48 12.43 13.60
CA LEU A 151 11.39 11.65 14.19
C LEU A 151 11.65 10.13 14.21
N GLY A 152 12.67 9.65 13.51
CA GLY A 152 13.00 8.21 13.43
C GLY A 152 12.14 7.44 12.41
N VAL A 153 11.14 8.10 11.82
CA VAL A 153 10.30 7.58 10.74
C VAL A 153 10.22 8.61 9.60
N PRO A 154 10.08 8.18 8.34
CA PRO A 154 9.83 9.09 7.23
C PRO A 154 8.51 9.84 7.41
N VAL A 155 8.49 11.12 7.03
CA VAL A 155 7.29 11.95 7.02
C VAL A 155 7.25 12.73 5.71
N SER A 156 6.24 12.48 4.89
CA SER A 156 5.96 13.29 3.70
C SER A 156 4.98 14.41 4.08
N VAL A 157 5.19 15.60 3.51
CA VAL A 157 4.35 16.77 3.79
C VAL A 157 3.90 17.40 2.48
N THR A 158 2.60 17.58 2.29
CA THR A 158 1.97 18.20 1.11
C THR A 158 1.16 19.43 1.53
N SER A 159 1.12 20.46 0.67
CA SER A 159 0.32 21.67 0.89
C SER A 159 -1.10 21.55 0.31
N GLY A 160 -1.97 22.49 0.69
CA GLY A 160 -3.32 22.60 0.13
C GLY A 160 -4.30 21.50 0.54
N GLY A 161 -4.05 20.81 1.65
CA GLY A 161 -4.96 19.81 2.21
C GLY A 161 -6.31 20.41 2.63
N GLU A 162 -7.38 19.65 2.46
CA GLU A 162 -8.72 20.12 2.83
C GLU A 162 -8.99 19.89 4.32
N VAL A 163 -9.36 20.95 5.04
CA VAL A 163 -9.89 20.81 6.40
C VAL A 163 -11.27 20.16 6.33
N HIS A 164 -11.50 19.15 7.15
CA HIS A 164 -12.78 18.46 7.23
C HIS A 164 -13.86 19.37 7.81
N THR A 165 -15.11 18.98 7.69
CA THR A 165 -16.22 19.68 8.34
C THR A 165 -17.03 18.71 9.17
N SER A 166 -17.35 19.10 10.41
CA SER A 166 -18.24 18.32 11.25
C SER A 166 -19.62 18.23 10.61
N LEU A 167 -20.21 17.04 10.61
CA LEU A 167 -21.52 16.81 10.01
C LEU A 167 -22.64 17.09 11.02
N SER A 168 -22.53 18.16 11.81
CA SER A 168 -23.52 18.57 12.82
C SER A 168 -24.34 19.80 12.35
N ARG A 169 -25.67 19.81 12.59
CA ARG A 169 -26.71 20.89 12.38
C ARG A 169 -27.58 20.91 11.11
N THR A 170 -28.73 21.59 11.20
CA THR A 170 -30.02 21.44 10.47
C THR A 170 -30.12 22.01 9.06
N ASP A 171 -30.99 21.40 8.23
CA ASP A 171 -32.15 22.02 7.53
C ASP A 171 -33.01 21.00 6.72
N ASP A 172 -32.98 19.70 7.06
CA ASP A 172 -33.69 18.66 6.29
C ASP A 172 -34.86 18.01 7.03
N PRO A 173 -35.71 17.24 6.34
CA PRO A 173 -36.44 16.12 6.91
C PRO A 173 -35.51 14.96 7.32
N GLU A 174 -35.90 14.23 8.36
CA GLU A 174 -35.18 13.05 8.86
C GLU A 174 -35.51 11.85 7.99
N LEU A 175 -34.51 11.04 7.65
CA LEU A 175 -34.64 9.94 6.69
C LEU A 175 -34.25 8.61 7.30
N GLY A 176 -34.60 8.44 8.56
CA GLY A 176 -34.73 7.12 9.12
C GLY A 176 -33.45 6.54 9.75
N GLY A 177 -32.83 7.36 10.58
CA GLY A 177 -32.01 6.89 11.70
C GLY A 177 -32.63 7.42 12.98
N ALA A 178 -32.27 6.85 14.12
CA ALA A 178 -32.67 7.47 15.38
C ALA A 178 -31.98 8.83 15.53
N GLN A 179 -32.73 9.84 15.94
CA GLN A 179 -32.27 11.22 16.03
C GLN A 179 -32.01 11.58 17.49
N MET A 180 -30.88 12.23 17.76
CA MET A 180 -30.69 12.98 19.01
C MET A 180 -31.35 14.35 18.85
N VAL A 181 -32.39 14.63 19.65
CA VAL A 181 -33.22 15.84 19.50
C VAL A 181 -32.50 17.10 19.99
N THR A 182 -31.66 16.99 21.01
CA THR A 182 -30.96 18.13 21.59
C THR A 182 -29.63 17.66 22.16
N PRO A 183 -28.46 18.03 21.61
CA PRO A 183 -28.24 18.72 20.32
C PRO A 183 -28.59 17.82 19.10
N VAL A 184 -28.84 18.43 17.93
CA VAL A 184 -29.26 17.71 16.70
C VAL A 184 -28.09 16.95 16.07
N CYS A 185 -28.02 15.65 16.33
CA CYS A 185 -27.07 14.68 15.77
C CYS A 185 -27.75 13.33 15.52
N SER A 186 -27.04 12.42 14.85
CA SER A 186 -27.52 11.04 14.68
C SER A 186 -27.30 10.21 15.95
N THR A 187 -28.07 9.12 16.07
CA THR A 187 -27.96 8.15 17.16
C THR A 187 -26.61 7.44 17.22
N ALA A 188 -26.35 6.81 18.35
CA ALA A 188 -25.17 6.03 18.70
C ALA A 188 -25.42 4.51 18.61
N PHE A 189 -24.37 3.72 18.88
CA PHE A 189 -24.52 2.33 19.35
C PHE A 189 -24.61 2.29 20.88
N ALA A 190 -25.47 1.43 21.42
CA ALA A 190 -25.49 1.17 22.85
C ALA A 190 -24.26 0.33 23.26
N VAL A 191 -23.67 0.69 24.40
CA VAL A 191 -22.49 0.03 24.98
C VAL A 191 -22.69 -0.13 26.49
N THR A 192 -21.79 -0.85 27.15
CA THR A 192 -21.71 -0.86 28.62
C THR A 192 -20.51 -0.03 29.05
N HIS A 193 -20.72 0.97 29.92
CA HIS A 193 -19.65 1.80 30.47
C HIS A 193 -19.75 1.87 32.01
N GLY A 194 -18.68 1.50 32.72
CA GLY A 194 -18.66 1.48 34.19
C GLY A 194 -19.73 0.56 34.82
N GLY A 195 -20.10 -0.53 34.13
CA GLY A 195 -21.13 -1.49 34.56
C GLY A 195 -22.57 -1.06 34.29
N ALA A 196 -22.80 0.11 33.66
CA ALA A 196 -24.12 0.63 33.30
C ALA A 196 -24.29 0.72 31.78
N ASN A 197 -25.54 0.67 31.31
CA ASN A 197 -25.86 0.89 29.89
C ASN A 197 -25.53 2.35 29.51
N ALA A 198 -24.91 2.51 28.35
CA ALA A 198 -24.47 3.79 27.81
C ALA A 198 -24.58 3.80 26.28
N MET A 199 -24.20 4.92 25.64
CA MET A 199 -24.19 5.09 24.18
C MET A 199 -22.94 5.83 23.71
N LEU A 200 -22.38 5.44 22.55
CA LEU A 200 -21.26 6.11 21.88
C LEU A 200 -21.70 7.00 20.73
N THR A 201 -21.51 8.31 20.86
CA THR A 201 -21.79 9.29 19.79
C THR A 201 -20.60 10.21 19.57
N ALA A 202 -20.67 11.14 18.61
CA ALA A 202 -19.59 12.09 18.35
C ALA A 202 -19.56 13.19 19.41
N ASP A 203 -18.37 13.59 19.86
CA ASP A 203 -18.25 14.56 20.95
C ASP A 203 -18.57 15.99 20.51
N HIS A 204 -18.19 16.34 19.28
CA HIS A 204 -18.49 17.66 18.72
C HIS A 204 -19.99 17.99 18.64
N CYS A 205 -20.86 16.98 18.78
CA CYS A 205 -22.30 17.19 18.89
C CYS A 205 -22.67 18.08 20.08
N PHE A 206 -21.84 18.18 21.13
CA PHE A 206 -22.14 18.90 22.38
C PHE A 206 -21.30 20.18 22.58
N PRO A 207 -21.46 21.23 21.75
CA PRO A 207 -20.67 22.46 21.89
C PRO A 207 -20.96 23.19 23.22
N GLY A 208 -20.09 24.12 23.60
CA GLY A 208 -20.23 24.92 24.83
C GLY A 208 -21.60 25.59 24.94
N GLY A 209 -22.26 25.46 26.10
CA GLY A 209 -23.59 26.04 26.37
C GLY A 209 -24.74 25.03 26.44
N TYR A 210 -24.59 23.81 25.92
CA TYR A 210 -25.52 22.71 26.22
C TYR A 210 -25.17 22.14 27.60
N GLY A 211 -26.13 22.14 28.52
CA GLY A 211 -26.02 21.56 29.86
C GLY A 211 -26.10 20.03 29.82
N ASN A 212 -25.66 19.37 30.90
CA ASN A 212 -25.66 17.90 31.04
C ASN A 212 -27.06 17.28 31.14
N ASP A 213 -28.13 18.06 30.99
CA ASP A 213 -29.48 17.66 31.38
C ASP A 213 -30.38 17.41 30.15
N ARG A 214 -30.71 16.13 29.96
CA ARG A 214 -31.81 15.57 29.16
C ARG A 214 -31.64 15.63 27.63
N HIS A 215 -30.85 14.70 27.10
CA HIS A 215 -30.88 14.35 25.67
C HIS A 215 -32.01 13.33 25.43
N SER A 216 -32.84 13.49 24.39
CA SER A 216 -33.87 12.51 24.01
C SER A 216 -33.55 11.89 22.65
N VAL A 217 -33.84 10.60 22.51
CA VAL A 217 -33.76 9.87 21.23
C VAL A 217 -35.18 9.64 20.72
N GLY A 218 -35.45 10.00 19.47
CA GLY A 218 -36.77 9.90 18.85
C GLY A 218 -36.75 9.32 17.43
N THR A 219 -37.94 8.96 16.96
CA THR A 219 -38.26 8.66 15.55
C THR A 219 -39.19 9.73 15.01
N GLU A 220 -39.23 9.91 13.69
CA GLU A 220 -40.12 10.88 13.03
C GLU A 220 -41.58 10.74 13.51
N GLY A 221 -42.17 11.84 13.98
CA GLY A 221 -43.58 11.90 14.41
C GLY A 221 -43.90 11.59 15.88
N GLN A 222 -42.90 11.26 16.72
CA GLN A 222 -43.10 11.09 18.17
C GLN A 222 -42.35 12.16 18.96
N PRO A 223 -43.02 13.21 19.47
CA PRO A 223 -42.36 14.26 20.24
C PRO A 223 -41.96 13.72 21.62
N ASN A 224 -40.66 13.85 21.93
CA ASN A 224 -40.06 13.71 23.26
C ASN A 224 -40.32 12.36 23.95
N GLY A 225 -39.61 11.32 23.50
CA GLY A 225 -39.31 10.19 24.37
C GLY A 225 -38.59 10.65 25.67
N PRO A 226 -38.70 9.91 26.78
CA PRO A 226 -38.03 10.26 28.03
C PRO A 226 -36.52 10.45 27.79
N ALA A 227 -35.92 11.32 28.60
CA ALA A 227 -34.50 11.63 28.49
C ALA A 227 -33.66 10.34 28.48
N PHE A 228 -32.92 10.14 27.38
CA PHE A 228 -31.99 9.05 27.14
C PHE A 228 -30.91 9.00 28.22
N GLY A 229 -30.31 10.14 28.55
CA GLY A 229 -29.16 10.17 29.44
C GLY A 229 -28.43 11.50 29.52
N SER A 230 -27.40 11.52 30.36
CA SER A 230 -26.47 12.65 30.53
C SER A 230 -25.11 12.27 29.97
N ARG A 231 -24.40 13.22 29.36
CA ARG A 231 -23.01 13.01 28.96
C ARG A 231 -22.14 12.77 30.20
N VAL A 232 -21.39 11.66 30.19
CA VAL A 232 -20.47 11.28 31.28
C VAL A 232 -19.01 11.28 30.87
N SER A 233 -18.70 11.32 29.56
CA SER A 233 -17.33 11.54 29.10
C SER A 233 -16.88 12.96 29.52
N PRO A 234 -15.66 13.11 30.10
CA PRO A 234 -15.15 14.41 30.48
C PRO A 234 -15.22 15.41 29.31
N ARG A 235 -15.63 16.65 29.58
CA ARG A 235 -15.50 17.75 28.61
C ARG A 235 -14.00 18.05 28.49
N GLN A 236 -13.31 17.42 27.54
CA GLN A 236 -11.89 17.67 27.29
C GLN A 236 -11.66 18.94 26.47
N TRP A 237 -12.55 19.93 26.59
CA TRP A 237 -12.43 21.21 25.92
C TRP A 237 -11.36 22.05 26.63
N SER A 238 -10.10 21.79 26.27
CA SER A 238 -9.00 22.69 26.57
C SER A 238 -8.43 23.17 25.25
N GLU A 239 -8.25 24.48 25.12
CA GLU A 239 -7.69 25.16 23.94
C GLU A 239 -6.24 24.73 23.58
N LYS A 240 -5.71 23.73 24.30
CA LYS A 240 -4.34 23.24 24.18
C LYS A 240 -4.31 21.71 24.08
N ARG A 241 -3.93 21.23 22.88
CA ARG A 241 -3.05 20.07 22.57
C ARG A 241 -3.69 18.83 21.93
N HIS A 242 -3.02 18.45 20.84
CA HIS A 242 -3.04 17.21 20.05
C HIS A 242 -3.37 15.92 20.83
N GLY A 243 -4.30 15.12 20.30
CA GLY A 243 -4.63 13.78 20.84
C GLY A 243 -6.11 13.55 21.17
N TYR A 244 -7.02 14.40 20.70
CA TYR A 244 -8.44 14.37 21.05
C TYR A 244 -9.23 13.41 20.15
N ILE A 245 -9.91 12.40 20.69
CA ILE A 245 -10.78 11.50 19.90
C ILE A 245 -12.21 12.06 19.91
N ASP A 246 -12.87 12.10 18.74
CA ASP A 246 -14.22 12.66 18.59
C ASP A 246 -15.35 11.72 19.07
N VAL A 247 -15.31 11.32 20.34
CA VAL A 247 -16.24 10.35 20.91
C VAL A 247 -16.76 10.82 22.28
N ALA A 248 -18.07 10.73 22.47
CA ALA A 248 -18.78 11.01 23.71
C ALA A 248 -19.56 9.78 24.20
N VAL A 249 -19.69 9.71 25.53
CA VAL A 249 -20.50 8.68 26.21
C VAL A 249 -21.70 9.32 26.88
N LEU A 250 -22.87 8.75 26.60
CA LEU A 250 -24.13 9.09 27.24
C LEU A 250 -24.53 7.97 28.20
N ASP A 251 -24.73 8.30 29.48
CA ASP A 251 -25.13 7.35 30.53
C ASP A 251 -26.67 7.24 30.63
N GLN A 252 -27.21 6.01 30.61
CA GLN A 252 -28.65 5.72 30.62
C GLN A 252 -29.28 5.65 32.03
N ARG A 253 -28.60 6.08 33.10
CA ARG A 253 -29.08 5.98 34.51
C ARG A 253 -30.45 6.61 34.83
N ASN A 254 -31.10 7.33 33.92
CA ASN A 254 -32.42 7.96 34.13
C ASN A 254 -33.63 7.05 33.81
N GLY A 255 -33.43 5.73 33.69
CA GLY A 255 -34.52 4.74 33.67
C GLY A 255 -35.11 4.39 32.29
N THR A 256 -34.56 4.94 31.20
CA THR A 256 -34.94 4.56 29.83
C THR A 256 -33.85 3.68 29.24
N THR A 257 -34.07 2.36 29.21
CA THR A 257 -33.11 1.41 28.62
C THR A 257 -33.29 1.39 27.11
N TYR A 258 -32.24 1.73 26.36
CA TYR A 258 -32.21 1.55 24.91
C TYR A 258 -31.37 0.32 24.56
N TYR A 259 -31.97 -0.59 23.78
CA TYR A 259 -31.33 -1.80 23.28
C TYR A 259 -30.32 -1.47 22.17
N PRO A 260 -29.25 -2.27 21.99
CA PRO A 260 -28.21 -2.03 20.99
C PRO A 260 -28.79 -2.29 19.59
N MET A 261 -29.43 -1.28 19.02
CA MET A 261 -30.13 -1.37 17.74
C MET A 261 -29.73 -0.22 16.83
N VAL A 262 -29.75 -0.49 15.53
CA VAL A 262 -29.62 0.53 14.48
C VAL A 262 -30.80 0.41 13.53
N TRP A 263 -31.14 1.52 12.88
CA TRP A 263 -32.10 1.50 11.79
C TRP A 263 -31.39 1.03 10.52
N THR A 264 -31.97 0.08 9.81
CA THR A 264 -31.47 -0.47 8.55
C THR A 264 -32.59 -0.51 7.53
N GLY A 265 -32.26 -0.54 6.25
CA GLY A 265 -33.22 -0.36 5.18
C GLY A 265 -33.63 1.10 5.02
N GLY A 266 -34.16 1.40 3.84
CA GLY A 266 -34.51 2.76 3.41
C GLY A 266 -33.28 3.56 2.98
N ARG A 267 -33.24 3.94 1.70
CA ARG A 267 -32.27 4.90 1.16
C ARG A 267 -32.77 6.32 1.37
N ALA A 268 -31.88 7.30 1.27
CA ALA A 268 -32.26 8.70 1.17
C ALA A 268 -33.33 8.90 0.06
N GLY A 269 -34.56 9.23 0.43
CA GLY A 269 -35.66 9.25 -0.55
C GLY A 269 -36.95 8.54 -0.10
N TYR A 270 -36.83 7.57 0.80
CA TYR A 270 -37.89 6.60 1.10
C TYR A 270 -38.63 6.93 2.42
N PRO A 271 -39.92 6.55 2.54
CA PRO A 271 -40.69 6.77 3.78
C PRO A 271 -40.12 5.96 4.95
N ALA A 272 -40.32 6.41 6.19
CA ALA A 272 -39.89 5.71 7.41
C ALA A 272 -40.39 4.24 7.50
N SER A 273 -41.50 3.91 6.82
CA SER A 273 -42.01 2.54 6.69
C SER A 273 -41.12 1.60 5.86
N ALA A 274 -40.16 2.12 5.09
CA ALA A 274 -39.19 1.35 4.32
C ALA A 274 -37.98 0.89 5.15
N GLN A 275 -38.05 1.07 6.46
CA GLN A 275 -36.98 0.77 7.38
C GLN A 275 -37.35 -0.30 8.39
N SER A 276 -36.30 -0.90 8.93
CA SER A 276 -36.33 -1.97 9.90
C SER A 276 -35.35 -1.66 11.02
N VAL A 277 -35.62 -2.19 12.20
CA VAL A 277 -34.68 -2.12 13.32
C VAL A 277 -33.83 -3.38 13.27
N SER A 278 -32.51 -3.21 13.23
CA SER A 278 -31.54 -4.30 13.30
C SER A 278 -30.80 -4.31 14.64
N SER A 279 -30.64 -5.51 15.19
CA SER A 279 -29.93 -5.71 16.45
C SER A 279 -28.42 -5.76 16.22
N VAL A 280 -27.67 -4.96 16.96
CA VAL A 280 -26.20 -5.01 16.96
C VAL A 280 -25.81 -6.19 17.82
N THR A 281 -25.05 -7.13 17.28
CA THR A 281 -24.73 -8.40 17.98
C THR A 281 -23.25 -8.66 18.18
N ASP A 282 -22.40 -7.92 17.46
CA ASP A 282 -20.95 -8.00 17.55
C ASP A 282 -20.34 -6.62 17.25
N ALA A 283 -19.04 -6.44 17.52
CA ALA A 283 -18.26 -5.28 17.13
C ALA A 283 -16.90 -5.73 16.62
N ARG A 284 -16.41 -5.11 15.54
CA ARG A 284 -15.13 -5.47 14.92
C ARG A 284 -14.38 -4.23 14.46
N LYS A 285 -13.07 -4.22 14.72
CA LYS A 285 -12.18 -3.20 14.19
C LYS A 285 -12.21 -3.21 12.65
N PRO A 286 -12.34 -2.05 11.99
CA PRO A 286 -12.24 -1.96 10.54
C PRO A 286 -10.80 -2.18 10.04
N ALA A 287 -10.68 -2.66 8.81
CA ALA A 287 -9.42 -2.74 8.07
C ALA A 287 -9.51 -1.93 6.77
N MET A 288 -8.39 -1.39 6.30
CA MET A 288 -8.33 -0.67 5.02
C MET A 288 -8.82 -1.59 3.89
N GLY A 289 -9.67 -1.06 2.99
CA GLY A 289 -10.27 -1.80 1.90
C GLY A 289 -11.57 -2.55 2.23
N ASN A 290 -11.98 -2.61 3.51
CA ASN A 290 -13.31 -3.05 3.87
C ASN A 290 -14.40 -2.16 3.26
N TYR A 291 -15.54 -2.76 2.97
CA TYR A 291 -16.80 -2.06 2.73
C TYR A 291 -17.55 -1.91 4.07
N VAL A 292 -18.19 -0.76 4.28
CA VAL A 292 -19.04 -0.47 5.44
C VAL A 292 -20.37 0.09 5.00
N CYS A 293 -21.37 -0.05 5.87
CA CYS A 293 -22.61 0.69 5.83
C CYS A 293 -22.62 1.74 6.94
N GLN A 294 -23.36 2.82 6.72
CA GLN A 294 -23.72 3.77 7.77
C GLN A 294 -25.23 3.97 7.78
N SER A 295 -25.78 4.31 8.95
CA SER A 295 -27.21 4.64 9.08
C SER A 295 -27.43 5.90 9.90
N GLY A 296 -27.10 7.03 9.29
CA GLY A 296 -27.29 8.37 9.83
C GLY A 296 -28.74 8.84 9.67
N ALA A 297 -29.20 9.66 10.60
CA ALA A 297 -30.57 10.17 10.66
C ALA A 297 -30.97 10.99 9.42
N ARG A 298 -30.02 11.46 8.61
CA ARG A 298 -30.27 12.27 7.40
C ARG A 298 -30.01 11.54 6.09
N SER A 299 -29.10 10.56 6.09
CA SER A 299 -28.81 9.77 4.91
C SER A 299 -29.62 8.48 4.80
N GLY A 300 -30.17 7.96 5.90
CA GLY A 300 -30.67 6.57 5.94
C GLY A 300 -29.52 5.57 5.77
N GLU A 301 -29.84 4.32 5.46
CA GLU A 301 -28.80 3.32 5.23
C GLU A 301 -28.07 3.58 3.90
N VAL A 302 -26.76 3.81 4.00
CA VAL A 302 -25.86 3.90 2.84
C VAL A 302 -24.78 2.85 2.98
N CYS A 303 -24.88 1.82 2.16
CA CYS A 303 -23.84 0.80 1.98
C CYS A 303 -22.95 1.14 0.76
N ASN A 304 -21.96 0.30 0.47
CA ASN A 304 -20.96 0.51 -0.58
C ASN A 304 -20.01 1.71 -0.34
N ILE A 305 -19.62 1.90 0.92
CA ILE A 305 -18.58 2.86 1.30
C ILE A 305 -17.30 2.07 1.59
N LYS A 306 -16.23 2.33 0.85
CA LYS A 306 -14.95 1.60 1.00
C LYS A 306 -13.97 2.39 1.84
N ILE A 307 -13.33 1.75 2.80
CA ILE A 307 -12.28 2.35 3.64
C ILE A 307 -11.01 2.52 2.80
N THR A 308 -10.52 3.75 2.70
CA THR A 308 -9.39 4.12 1.83
C THR A 308 -8.10 4.39 2.59
N ALA A 309 -8.17 4.83 3.84
CA ALA A 309 -6.99 5.15 4.63
C ALA A 309 -7.24 5.03 6.14
N ALA A 310 -6.18 4.69 6.89
CA ALA A 310 -6.12 4.87 8.33
C ALA A 310 -5.60 6.27 8.64
N VAL A 311 -6.31 7.02 9.48
CA VAL A 311 -6.04 8.42 9.79
C VAL A 311 -5.61 8.52 11.25
N ASP A 312 -4.37 8.92 11.50
CA ASP A 312 -3.86 9.10 12.86
C ASP A 312 -4.30 10.44 13.46
N GLY A 313 -4.60 11.43 12.62
CA GLY A 313 -5.25 12.66 13.06
C GLY A 313 -5.75 13.52 11.91
N TYR A 314 -6.74 14.38 12.18
CA TYR A 314 -7.40 15.21 11.17
C TYR A 314 -7.97 16.48 11.79
N SER A 315 -7.97 17.58 11.04
CA SER A 315 -8.63 18.82 11.44
C SER A 315 -10.05 18.91 10.90
N SER A 316 -11.00 19.24 11.76
CA SER A 316 -12.40 19.43 11.38
C SER A 316 -12.94 20.75 11.89
N ASP A 317 -13.60 21.50 11.01
CA ASP A 317 -14.31 22.73 11.33
C ASP A 317 -15.65 22.42 11.99
N ILE A 318 -15.89 23.04 13.14
CA ILE A 318 -17.12 22.93 13.93
C ILE A 318 -17.79 24.29 13.97
N THR A 319 -19.05 24.37 13.55
CA THR A 319 -19.84 25.61 13.63
C THR A 319 -20.85 25.53 14.77
N ASP A 320 -20.79 26.48 15.71
CA ASP A 320 -21.67 26.55 16.88
C ASP A 320 -23.03 27.24 16.61
N SER A 321 -23.88 27.39 17.64
CA SER A 321 -25.29 27.90 17.58
C SER A 321 -25.37 29.34 17.15
N THR A 322 -24.26 30.04 17.25
CA THR A 322 -24.11 31.44 16.90
C THR A 322 -23.55 31.62 15.47
N GLY A 323 -23.23 30.52 14.78
CA GLY A 323 -22.61 30.55 13.46
C GLY A 323 -21.09 30.72 13.49
N ARG A 324 -20.47 30.68 14.67
CA ARG A 324 -19.01 30.78 14.81
C ARG A 324 -18.36 29.43 14.51
N THR A 325 -17.40 29.43 13.60
CA THR A 325 -16.61 28.24 13.24
C THR A 325 -15.31 28.19 14.02
N THR A 326 -15.01 27.02 14.59
CA THR A 326 -13.74 26.70 15.27
C THR A 326 -13.17 25.43 14.66
N THR A 327 -11.90 25.45 14.24
CA THR A 327 -11.19 24.25 13.76
C THR A 327 -10.64 23.46 14.94
N MET A 328 -10.92 22.15 14.98
CA MET A 328 -10.44 21.22 15.99
C MET A 328 -9.57 20.15 15.35
N PHE A 329 -8.46 19.76 16.00
CA PHE A 329 -7.62 18.64 15.56
C PHE A 329 -7.95 17.39 16.38
N TYR A 330 -8.43 16.36 15.70
CA TYR A 330 -8.80 15.07 16.24
C TYR A 330 -7.71 14.02 15.99
N ALA A 331 -7.66 12.99 16.83
CA ALA A 331 -6.80 11.84 16.72
C ALA A 331 -7.63 10.60 16.40
N GLY A 332 -7.08 9.73 15.55
CA GLY A 332 -7.66 8.43 15.22
C GLY A 332 -8.92 8.49 14.36
N GLY A 333 -8.95 7.71 13.30
CA GLY A 333 -10.12 7.55 12.45
C GLY A 333 -9.80 6.78 11.17
N TRP A 334 -10.84 6.63 10.37
CA TRP A 334 -10.80 5.92 9.10
C TRP A 334 -11.44 6.78 8.02
N GLN A 335 -10.71 7.00 6.94
CA GLN A 335 -11.24 7.62 5.75
C GLN A 335 -12.01 6.56 4.95
N ALA A 336 -13.25 6.86 4.59
CA ALA A 336 -14.10 5.97 3.81
C ALA A 336 -14.85 6.73 2.72
N LYS A 337 -14.80 6.21 1.50
CA LYS A 337 -15.32 6.86 0.29
C LYS A 337 -16.44 6.05 -0.34
N LYS A 338 -17.53 6.72 -0.69
CA LYS A 338 -18.64 6.11 -1.45
C LYS A 338 -18.14 5.64 -2.81
N GLN A 339 -18.43 4.39 -3.15
CA GLN A 339 -18.16 3.87 -4.49
C GLN A 339 -19.35 4.20 -5.41
N ILE A 340 -19.05 4.70 -6.61
CA ILE A 340 -20.07 5.02 -7.62
C ILE A 340 -20.26 3.78 -8.47
N THR A 341 -21.51 3.35 -8.61
CA THR A 341 -21.87 2.18 -9.40
C THR A 341 -23.07 2.49 -10.30
N ALA A 342 -23.43 1.59 -11.21
CA ALA A 342 -24.48 1.87 -12.20
C ALA A 342 -25.89 1.98 -11.57
N SER A 343 -26.19 1.14 -10.58
CA SER A 343 -27.42 1.08 -9.77
C SER A 343 -27.42 2.02 -8.56
N ASP A 344 -26.26 2.58 -8.19
CA ASP A 344 -26.15 3.63 -7.18
C ASP A 344 -25.17 4.72 -7.66
N PRO A 345 -25.62 5.60 -8.58
CA PRO A 345 -24.82 6.70 -9.07
C PRO A 345 -24.67 7.83 -8.02
N SER A 346 -25.25 7.67 -6.83
CA SER A 346 -25.15 8.69 -5.79
C SER A 346 -23.71 8.76 -5.29
N THR A 347 -23.21 9.99 -5.17
CA THR A 347 -21.89 10.25 -4.59
C THR A 347 -21.97 10.50 -3.09
N ILE A 348 -23.07 10.13 -2.44
CA ILE A 348 -23.37 10.49 -1.06
C ILE A 348 -22.87 9.38 -0.14
N ALA A 349 -21.83 9.66 0.63
CA ALA A 349 -21.39 8.80 1.75
C ALA A 349 -22.16 9.15 3.03
N ALA A 350 -22.27 10.45 3.32
CA ALA A 350 -22.97 10.97 4.49
C ALA A 350 -23.49 12.40 4.20
N ARG A 351 -24.38 12.88 5.06
CA ARG A 351 -25.03 14.20 5.03
C ARG A 351 -24.73 14.96 6.30
N ARG A 352 -24.88 16.29 6.22
CA ARG A 352 -24.93 17.14 7.40
C ARG A 352 -26.09 16.67 8.30
N GLY A 353 -25.78 16.32 9.54
CA GLY A 353 -26.66 15.73 10.55
C GLY A 353 -26.33 14.25 10.86
N ASP A 354 -25.48 13.60 10.08
CA ASP A 354 -25.10 12.19 10.29
C ASP A 354 -24.02 11.98 11.35
N SER A 355 -23.40 13.05 11.87
CA SER A 355 -22.42 12.97 12.96
C SER A 355 -22.98 12.19 14.16
N GLY A 356 -22.13 11.33 14.72
CA GLY A 356 -22.48 10.41 15.80
C GLY A 356 -23.16 9.13 15.33
N GLY A 357 -23.60 9.08 14.06
CA GLY A 357 -24.31 7.96 13.45
C GLY A 357 -23.49 6.66 13.41
N PRO A 358 -24.17 5.49 13.46
CA PRO A 358 -23.52 4.19 13.44
C PRO A 358 -22.87 3.87 12.07
N VAL A 359 -21.66 3.34 12.11
CA VAL A 359 -20.98 2.66 10.99
C VAL A 359 -20.85 1.18 11.34
N TYR A 360 -21.27 0.29 10.44
CA TYR A 360 -21.34 -1.16 10.70
C TYR A 360 -21.06 -2.02 9.46
N PHE A 361 -20.82 -3.30 9.70
CA PHE A 361 -20.87 -4.36 8.71
C PHE A 361 -22.26 -5.04 8.77
N SER A 362 -22.93 -5.20 7.63
CA SER A 362 -24.21 -5.91 7.57
C SER A 362 -24.00 -7.44 7.68
N ALA A 363 -24.87 -8.16 8.40
CA ALA A 363 -24.75 -9.61 8.59
C ALA A 363 -25.10 -10.45 7.33
N GLY A 364 -25.71 -9.83 6.32
CA GLY A 364 -25.96 -10.48 5.04
C GLY A 364 -27.06 -11.54 5.00
N GLU A 365 -28.10 -11.48 5.83
CA GLU A 365 -29.28 -12.35 5.64
C GLU A 365 -30.49 -11.54 5.13
N ASP A 366 -31.37 -12.25 4.41
CA ASP A 366 -32.54 -11.77 3.68
C ASP A 366 -33.41 -10.85 4.55
N ALA A 367 -33.85 -9.73 3.99
CA ALA A 367 -34.53 -8.61 4.67
C ALA A 367 -35.94 -8.94 5.23
N VAL A 368 -36.27 -10.22 5.39
CA VAL A 368 -37.62 -10.68 5.76
C VAL A 368 -37.67 -11.30 7.16
N THR A 369 -36.54 -11.56 7.83
CA THR A 369 -36.53 -12.02 9.24
C THR A 369 -35.42 -11.38 10.09
N GLY A 370 -35.63 -10.16 10.56
CA GLY A 370 -34.92 -9.54 11.71
C GLY A 370 -33.38 -9.58 11.63
N SER A 371 -32.80 -8.65 10.87
CA SER A 371 -31.37 -8.57 10.60
C SER A 371 -30.54 -8.14 11.81
N THR A 372 -29.31 -8.68 11.90
CA THR A 372 -28.30 -8.27 12.88
C THR A 372 -27.17 -7.50 12.19
N VAL A 373 -26.43 -6.69 12.94
CA VAL A 373 -25.24 -5.97 12.41
C VAL A 373 -24.04 -6.11 13.33
N THR A 374 -22.85 -5.87 12.77
CA THR A 374 -21.59 -5.78 13.51
C THR A 374 -21.09 -4.34 13.54
N ALA A 375 -20.96 -3.74 14.72
CA ALA A 375 -20.48 -2.37 14.85
C ALA A 375 -19.02 -2.20 14.38
N ALA A 376 -18.75 -1.14 13.62
CA ALA A 376 -17.43 -0.81 13.10
C ALA A 376 -16.92 0.56 13.58
N GLY A 377 -17.80 1.52 13.87
CA GLY A 377 -17.40 2.84 14.37
C GLY A 377 -18.53 3.88 14.33
N ILE A 378 -18.21 5.16 14.54
CA ILE A 378 -19.18 6.26 14.49
C ILE A 378 -18.75 7.35 13.51
N VAL A 379 -19.70 7.94 12.78
CA VAL A 379 -19.44 9.04 11.84
C VAL A 379 -18.96 10.27 12.60
N SER A 380 -17.82 10.84 12.21
CA SER A 380 -17.25 12.04 12.84
C SER A 380 -17.31 13.26 11.92
N ALA A 381 -16.71 13.18 10.73
CA ALA A 381 -16.56 14.35 9.86
C ALA A 381 -16.72 14.00 8.38
N GLY A 382 -16.99 15.02 7.56
CA GLY A 382 -16.97 14.92 6.12
C GLY A 382 -15.73 15.59 5.54
N MET A 383 -15.10 14.97 4.54
CA MET A 383 -13.97 15.58 3.84
C MET A 383 -14.46 16.59 2.80
N GLY A 384 -13.80 17.75 2.78
CA GLY A 384 -14.03 18.83 1.83
C GLY A 384 -15.27 19.69 2.07
N LYS A 385 -15.49 20.66 1.19
CA LYS A 385 -16.63 21.59 1.24
C LYS A 385 -18.00 20.92 1.01
N GLY A 386 -18.03 19.62 0.73
CA GLY A 386 -19.24 18.89 0.37
C GLY A 386 -19.88 19.43 -0.91
N PHE A 387 -21.06 18.92 -1.24
CA PHE A 387 -21.88 19.38 -2.36
C PHE A 387 -23.34 19.42 -1.96
N THR A 388 -24.11 20.26 -2.65
CA THR A 388 -25.55 20.37 -2.43
C THR A 388 -26.26 19.17 -3.04
N CYS A 389 -27.10 18.50 -2.27
CA CYS A 389 -27.89 17.35 -2.71
C CYS A 389 -29.37 17.52 -2.31
N PRO A 390 -30.32 17.01 -3.11
CA PRO A 390 -31.74 17.17 -2.85
C PRO A 390 -32.21 16.35 -1.64
N THR A 391 -33.28 16.84 -1.03
CA THR A 391 -33.97 16.22 0.12
C THR A 391 -35.35 15.73 -0.31
N VAL A 392 -35.98 14.84 0.47
CA VAL A 392 -37.31 14.31 0.15
C VAL A 392 -38.43 15.33 0.12
N ASN A 393 -38.28 16.45 0.84
CA ASN A 393 -39.29 17.51 0.90
C ASN A 393 -39.04 18.62 -0.13
N GLY A 394 -38.17 18.40 -1.12
CA GLY A 394 -37.84 19.39 -2.16
C GLY A 394 -36.86 20.49 -1.73
N GLY A 395 -36.33 20.44 -0.51
CA GLY A 395 -35.19 21.26 -0.05
C GLY A 395 -33.83 20.68 -0.46
N THR A 396 -32.73 21.31 -0.03
CA THR A 396 -31.36 20.87 -0.33
C THR A 396 -30.46 20.86 0.89
N THR A 397 -29.51 19.92 0.94
CA THR A 397 -28.56 19.76 2.04
C THR A 397 -27.13 19.56 1.59
N ARG A 398 -26.19 19.63 2.53
CA ARG A 398 -24.77 19.37 2.27
C ARG A 398 -24.47 17.87 2.43
N CYS A 399 -24.09 17.25 1.32
CA CYS A 399 -23.59 15.88 1.24
C CYS A 399 -22.07 15.85 1.12
N VAL A 400 -21.46 14.73 1.51
CA VAL A 400 -20.03 14.46 1.32
C VAL A 400 -19.82 13.11 0.64
N LYS A 401 -18.78 13.03 -0.20
CA LYS A 401 -18.38 11.79 -0.91
C LYS A 401 -17.47 10.89 -0.10
N THR A 402 -16.73 11.51 0.82
CA THR A 402 -15.75 10.87 1.68
C THR A 402 -16.05 11.31 3.11
N MET A 403 -16.16 10.33 4.02
CA MET A 403 -16.38 10.55 5.44
C MET A 403 -15.18 10.05 6.23
N ILE A 404 -14.98 10.67 7.39
CA ILE A 404 -14.12 10.20 8.46
C ILE A 404 -15.02 9.63 9.54
N PHE A 405 -14.75 8.40 9.96
CA PHE A 405 -15.43 7.79 11.09
C PHE A 405 -14.39 7.29 12.11
N VAL A 406 -14.71 7.37 13.40
CA VAL A 406 -13.85 6.84 14.47
C VAL A 406 -14.16 5.35 14.62
N GLY A 407 -13.15 4.48 14.52
CA GLY A 407 -13.36 3.04 14.65
C GLY A 407 -13.78 2.64 16.06
N ILE A 408 -14.50 1.53 16.18
CA ILE A 408 -15.13 1.11 17.44
C ILE A 408 -14.09 0.82 18.54
N ASP A 409 -12.90 0.32 18.19
CA ASP A 409 -11.81 0.10 19.14
C ASP A 409 -11.17 1.42 19.60
N GLU A 410 -10.93 2.36 18.68
CA GLU A 410 -10.44 3.69 19.04
C GLU A 410 -11.44 4.44 19.93
N ALA A 411 -12.73 4.33 19.60
CA ALA A 411 -13.82 4.95 20.35
C ALA A 411 -13.94 4.39 21.76
N LEU A 412 -13.86 3.06 21.93
CA LEU A 412 -13.91 2.43 23.25
C LEU A 412 -12.65 2.68 24.07
N ASN A 413 -11.48 2.66 23.42
CA ASN A 413 -10.22 2.99 24.07
C ASN A 413 -10.25 4.40 24.67
N ALA A 414 -10.86 5.38 24.00
CA ALA A 414 -10.91 6.75 24.51
C ALA A 414 -11.61 6.90 25.87
N LEU A 415 -12.41 5.90 26.29
CA LEU A 415 -13.31 5.95 27.44
C LEU A 415 -12.72 5.34 28.71
N ASP A 416 -11.69 4.51 28.55
CA ASP A 416 -11.05 3.78 29.64
C ASP A 416 -9.89 4.58 30.22
N GLY A 417 -10.16 5.27 31.32
CA GLY A 417 -9.11 5.72 32.23
C GLY A 417 -8.44 4.52 32.90
N ALA A 418 -7.33 4.05 32.34
CA ALA A 418 -6.37 3.06 32.90
C ALA A 418 -6.91 1.71 33.45
N ALA A 419 -8.22 1.43 33.41
CA ALA A 419 -8.81 0.13 33.75
C ALA A 419 -9.73 -0.33 32.59
N PRO A 420 -9.69 -1.62 32.19
CA PRO A 420 -10.48 -2.11 31.07
C PRO A 420 -11.96 -2.14 31.42
N THR A 421 -12.79 -1.46 30.64
CA THR A 421 -14.25 -1.58 30.74
C THR A 421 -14.69 -2.74 29.86
N GLU A 422 -15.32 -3.75 30.47
CA GLU A 422 -15.94 -4.86 29.76
C GLU A 422 -17.20 -4.33 29.05
N VAL A 423 -17.15 -4.20 27.72
CA VAL A 423 -18.31 -3.75 26.94
C VAL A 423 -19.16 -4.98 26.63
N THR A 424 -20.40 -5.06 27.11
CA THR A 424 -21.32 -6.13 26.72
C THR A 424 -22.39 -5.64 25.75
N VAL A 425 -22.75 -6.47 24.76
CA VAL A 425 -23.88 -6.27 23.85
C VAL A 425 -24.99 -7.25 24.24
N THR A 426 -26.19 -6.75 24.54
CA THR A 426 -27.33 -7.56 25.02
C THR A 426 -28.19 -8.04 23.85
N ASP A 427 -28.54 -9.33 23.83
CA ASP A 427 -29.39 -9.98 22.81
C ASP A 427 -30.88 -9.60 22.97
N ASP A 428 -31.61 -9.41 21.87
CA ASP A 428 -33.02 -8.96 21.87
C ASP A 428 -34.02 -10.10 22.14
N ARG A 429 -33.60 -11.36 21.99
CA ARG A 429 -34.46 -12.53 22.24
C ARG A 429 -34.35 -13.06 23.66
N ASP A 430 -33.37 -12.58 24.43
CA ASP A 430 -33.18 -12.94 25.83
C ASP A 430 -32.44 -11.81 26.59
N SER A 431 -33.20 -11.02 27.36
CA SER A 431 -32.68 -9.92 28.18
C SER A 431 -31.74 -10.37 29.31
N SER A 432 -31.58 -11.68 29.51
CA SER A 432 -30.60 -12.26 30.44
C SER A 432 -29.23 -12.54 29.81
N VAL A 433 -29.11 -12.50 28.47
CA VAL A 433 -27.87 -12.80 27.74
C VAL A 433 -27.14 -11.51 27.38
N ARG A 434 -26.08 -11.21 28.14
CA ARG A 434 -25.07 -10.20 27.80
C ARG A 434 -23.89 -10.90 27.11
N LYS A 435 -23.60 -10.57 25.85
CA LYS A 435 -22.39 -11.05 25.17
C LYS A 435 -21.23 -10.09 25.45
N PRO A 436 -20.15 -10.54 26.11
CA PRO A 436 -18.96 -9.71 26.33
C PRO A 436 -18.24 -9.45 25.01
N VAL A 437 -17.82 -8.20 24.84
CA VAL A 437 -17.06 -7.67 23.71
C VAL A 437 -15.81 -7.01 24.29
N HIS A 438 -14.68 -7.71 24.21
CA HIS A 438 -13.42 -7.28 24.81
C HIS A 438 -12.57 -6.45 23.83
N PHE A 439 -12.21 -5.21 24.19
CA PHE A 439 -11.23 -4.42 23.43
C PHE A 439 -10.29 -3.60 24.33
N ARG A 440 -9.04 -4.10 24.50
CA ARG A 440 -7.77 -3.35 24.49
C ARG A 440 -6.61 -4.35 24.38
N GLY A 441 -5.65 -4.09 23.50
CA GLY A 441 -4.45 -4.92 23.36
C GLY A 441 -3.51 -4.85 24.57
N GLN A 442 -3.58 -5.83 25.46
CA GLN A 442 -2.44 -6.62 25.96
C GLN A 442 -2.91 -7.83 26.78
N GLU A 443 -2.45 -9.03 26.41
CA GLU A 443 -2.55 -10.28 27.19
C GLU A 443 -1.74 -10.18 28.51
N PRO A 444 -1.95 -11.07 29.51
CA PRO A 444 -1.21 -12.35 29.50
C PRO A 444 -1.95 -13.55 30.13
N ASN A 445 -1.84 -14.70 29.46
CA ASN A 445 -2.03 -16.06 29.99
C ASN A 445 -3.34 -16.37 30.71
N GLN A 446 -4.30 -16.91 29.95
CA GLN A 446 -5.10 -18.06 30.40
C GLN A 446 -4.65 -19.27 29.56
N GLY A 447 -3.42 -19.74 29.68
CA GLY A 447 -3.28 -20.98 30.42
C GLY A 447 -3.94 -20.89 31.80
N PRO A 448 -4.86 -21.79 32.15
CA PRO A 448 -5.46 -21.75 33.49
C PRO A 448 -4.35 -21.80 34.54
N PRO A 449 -4.59 -21.27 35.77
CA PRO A 449 -3.64 -21.43 36.86
C PRO A 449 -3.25 -22.90 36.93
N LEU A 450 -1.95 -23.19 36.85
CA LEU A 450 -1.49 -24.52 37.16
C LEU A 450 -1.94 -24.80 38.59
N GLN A 451 -2.89 -25.71 38.71
CA GLN A 451 -3.13 -26.41 39.96
C GLN A 451 -1.74 -26.93 40.40
N PRO A 452 -1.29 -26.65 41.64
CA PRO A 452 0.02 -27.12 42.08
C PRO A 452 0.01 -28.65 42.00
N GLU A 453 0.72 -29.18 41.00
CA GLU A 453 0.95 -30.61 40.86
C GLU A 453 2.21 -30.95 41.65
N ALA A 454 2.15 -32.03 42.43
CA ALA A 454 3.32 -32.51 43.14
C ALA A 454 4.43 -32.88 42.13
N ASP A 455 5.67 -32.60 42.53
CA ASP A 455 6.91 -32.94 41.83
C ASP A 455 7.16 -32.12 40.54
N LEU A 456 6.52 -30.96 40.42
CA LEU A 456 6.77 -30.02 39.34
C LEU A 456 8.02 -29.15 39.62
N ASP A 457 8.94 -29.12 38.66
CA ASP A 457 10.07 -28.19 38.64
C ASP A 457 9.55 -26.77 38.32
N VAL A 458 9.80 -25.84 39.23
CA VAL A 458 9.27 -24.48 39.17
C VAL A 458 10.32 -23.44 39.53
N GLN A 459 10.15 -22.24 38.98
CA GLN A 459 10.82 -21.02 39.41
C GLN A 459 9.87 -20.15 40.22
N LEU A 460 10.40 -19.55 41.29
CA LEU A 460 9.67 -18.67 42.20
C LEU A 460 10.07 -17.22 41.99
N VAL A 461 9.10 -16.39 41.58
CA VAL A 461 9.31 -14.97 41.25
C VAL A 461 8.25 -14.11 41.91
N SER A 462 8.63 -13.03 42.60
CA SER A 462 7.67 -12.05 43.15
C SER A 462 7.10 -11.12 42.06
N GLU A 463 6.01 -10.42 42.36
CA GLU A 463 5.28 -9.55 41.42
C GLU A 463 6.13 -8.39 40.90
N ASP A 464 7.13 -7.95 41.66
CA ASP A 464 8.14 -6.97 41.24
C ASP A 464 9.29 -7.56 40.39
N GLY A 465 9.21 -8.85 40.03
CA GLY A 465 10.12 -9.49 39.07
C GLY A 465 11.41 -10.06 39.69
N ILE A 466 11.42 -10.25 41.00
CA ILE A 466 12.55 -10.75 41.78
C ILE A 466 12.45 -12.27 41.95
N ALA A 467 13.51 -13.03 41.64
CA ALA A 467 13.52 -14.50 41.78
C ALA A 467 14.33 -14.99 42.98
N LEU A 468 13.89 -16.10 43.60
CA LEU A 468 14.57 -16.77 44.70
C LEU A 468 15.66 -17.73 44.18
N ALA A 469 16.92 -17.52 44.56
CA ALA A 469 18.07 -18.35 44.17
C ALA A 469 18.83 -18.94 45.38
N TRP A 470 19.52 -20.06 45.17
CA TRP A 470 20.32 -20.77 46.20
C TRP A 470 21.83 -20.73 45.87
N ASP A 471 22.67 -20.44 46.86
CA ASP A 471 24.14 -20.48 46.72
C ASP A 471 24.72 -21.76 47.37
N LYS A 472 25.13 -22.70 46.52
CA LYS A 472 25.73 -23.99 46.94
C LYS A 472 27.04 -23.84 47.73
N THR A 473 27.77 -22.74 47.59
CA THR A 473 29.08 -22.56 48.25
C THR A 473 28.98 -22.07 49.69
N LYS A 474 27.86 -21.46 50.07
CA LYS A 474 27.65 -20.87 51.40
C LYS A 474 26.64 -21.62 52.28
N GLY A 475 25.89 -22.56 51.70
CA GLY A 475 24.93 -23.39 52.42
C GLY A 475 23.76 -22.61 53.05
N ASN A 476 23.38 -21.46 52.47
CA ASN A 476 22.23 -20.65 52.90
C ASN A 476 21.59 -19.86 51.73
N PHE A 477 20.36 -19.36 51.93
CA PHE A 477 19.67 -18.42 51.03
C PHE A 477 20.45 -17.10 50.97
N ASP A 478 21.15 -16.82 49.88
CA ASP A 478 22.04 -15.66 49.79
C ASP A 478 21.72 -14.72 48.62
N GLY A 479 20.45 -14.30 48.54
CA GLY A 479 20.06 -13.08 47.83
C GLY A 479 19.26 -13.24 46.53
N ILE A 480 18.77 -12.08 46.08
CA ILE A 480 17.86 -11.83 44.95
C ILE A 480 18.64 -11.10 43.86
N ILE A 481 18.45 -11.43 42.58
CA ILE A 481 19.02 -10.66 41.47
C ILE A 481 17.90 -10.24 40.51
N ALA A 482 17.81 -8.95 40.20
CA ALA A 482 16.89 -8.45 39.17
C ALA A 482 17.31 -9.00 37.80
N GLY A 483 16.45 -9.81 37.19
CA GLY A 483 16.71 -10.39 35.86
C GLY A 483 17.51 -11.70 35.84
N TYR A 484 17.79 -12.35 36.98
CA TYR A 484 18.42 -13.68 37.01
C TYR A 484 17.38 -14.76 37.36
N ARG A 485 17.36 -15.88 36.62
CA ARG A 485 16.41 -17.00 36.80
C ARG A 485 17.14 -18.35 36.82
N GLN A 486 17.86 -18.62 37.90
CA GLN A 486 18.61 -19.88 38.07
C GLN A 486 18.31 -20.60 39.41
N GLY A 487 17.21 -20.26 40.07
CA GLY A 487 16.73 -21.00 41.23
C GLY A 487 15.66 -22.02 40.82
N ASP A 488 16.01 -23.31 40.90
CA ASP A 488 15.12 -24.41 40.54
C ASP A 488 14.58 -25.09 41.81
N TRP A 489 13.25 -25.10 41.94
CA TRP A 489 12.54 -25.69 43.08
C TRP A 489 11.62 -26.81 42.60
N VAL A 490 11.56 -27.91 43.33
CA VAL A 490 10.53 -28.94 43.16
C VAL A 490 9.44 -28.69 44.19
N MET A 491 8.20 -28.58 43.73
CA MET A 491 7.05 -28.55 44.64
C MET A 491 6.79 -29.95 45.20
N ARG A 492 6.73 -30.10 46.53
CA ARG A 492 6.37 -31.35 47.19
C ARG A 492 5.12 -31.13 48.03
N GLU A 493 4.09 -31.94 47.79
CA GLU A 493 2.90 -31.95 48.62
C GLU A 493 3.16 -32.77 49.90
N ARG A 494 2.85 -32.20 51.06
CA ARG A 494 3.00 -32.85 52.37
C ARG A 494 1.62 -33.22 52.95
N PRO A 495 1.57 -34.17 53.90
CA PRO A 495 0.33 -34.54 54.56
C PRO A 495 -0.40 -33.32 55.14
N GLY A 496 -1.69 -33.18 54.83
CA GLY A 496 -2.52 -32.04 55.27
C GLY A 496 -2.63 -30.88 54.29
N GLY A 497 -2.24 -31.06 53.02
CA GLY A 497 -2.41 -30.06 51.95
C GLY A 497 -1.40 -28.90 52.00
N ARG A 498 -0.28 -29.11 52.70
CA ARG A 498 0.80 -28.12 52.85
C ARG A 498 1.89 -28.37 51.82
N TRP A 499 2.50 -27.29 51.33
CA TRP A 499 3.50 -27.35 50.26
C TRP A 499 4.90 -27.09 50.81
N ALA A 500 5.86 -27.88 50.37
CA ALA A 500 7.28 -27.68 50.64
C ALA A 500 8.04 -27.55 49.32
N PHE A 501 9.03 -26.66 49.27
CA PHE A 501 9.83 -26.43 48.08
C PHE A 501 11.22 -27.03 48.30
N GLN A 502 11.52 -28.10 47.58
CA GLN A 502 12.81 -28.77 47.64
C GLN A 502 13.72 -28.16 46.59
N SER A 503 14.98 -27.87 46.90
CA SER A 503 15.90 -27.46 45.84
C SER A 503 16.14 -28.63 44.88
N VAL A 504 16.01 -28.39 43.57
CA VAL A 504 16.40 -29.38 42.53
C VAL A 504 17.89 -29.70 42.63
N ASP A 505 18.65 -28.70 43.06
CA ASP A 505 20.10 -28.64 43.01
C ASP A 505 20.79 -29.25 44.25
N ASP A 506 20.06 -29.28 45.39
CA ASP A 506 20.41 -30.03 46.61
C ASP A 506 19.11 -30.55 47.27
N PRO A 507 18.72 -31.80 47.00
CA PRO A 507 17.47 -32.37 47.52
C PRO A 507 17.42 -32.50 49.05
N SER A 508 18.53 -32.34 49.77
CA SER A 508 18.52 -32.35 51.24
C SER A 508 17.96 -31.05 51.84
N MET A 509 17.86 -29.99 51.03
CA MET A 509 17.38 -28.67 51.41
C MET A 509 15.92 -28.46 51.01
N MET A 510 15.11 -28.11 52.02
CA MET A 510 13.69 -27.77 51.87
C MET A 510 13.45 -26.35 52.38
N MET A 511 12.64 -25.57 51.65
CA MET A 511 12.05 -24.35 52.19
C MET A 511 10.87 -24.73 53.10
N GLU A 512 11.16 -24.93 54.38
CA GLU A 512 10.21 -25.18 55.46
C GLU A 512 10.63 -24.34 56.70
N PRO A 513 9.69 -23.80 57.51
CA PRO A 513 10.05 -23.13 58.74
C PRO A 513 10.67 -24.13 59.75
N ARG A 514 11.64 -23.67 60.55
CA ARG A 514 12.41 -24.51 61.51
C ARG A 514 11.56 -25.28 62.53
N ASP A 515 10.28 -24.92 62.71
CA ASP A 515 9.35 -25.47 63.68
C ASP A 515 8.40 -26.56 63.13
N ARG A 516 8.57 -26.99 61.88
CA ARG A 516 7.73 -28.01 61.19
C ARG A 516 6.26 -27.60 60.99
N SER A 517 5.87 -26.37 61.28
CA SER A 517 4.61 -25.80 60.77
C SER A 517 4.84 -25.31 59.34
N GLY A 518 4.55 -26.16 58.36
CA GLY A 518 4.75 -25.85 56.93
C GLY A 518 4.08 -24.54 56.47
N VAL A 519 4.57 -24.00 55.35
CA VAL A 519 4.06 -22.76 54.73
C VAL A 519 2.77 -23.03 53.97
N GLU A 520 1.77 -22.16 54.15
CA GLU A 520 0.51 -22.19 53.41
C GLU A 520 0.58 -21.21 52.22
N LEU A 521 0.16 -21.67 51.05
CA LEU A 521 0.03 -20.83 49.86
C LEU A 521 -1.38 -20.23 49.86
N THR A 522 -1.48 -18.94 50.14
CA THR A 522 -2.77 -18.24 50.09
C THR A 522 -2.87 -17.41 48.81
N PRO A 523 -3.95 -17.51 48.03
CA PRO A 523 -4.17 -16.65 46.88
C PRO A 523 -4.10 -15.17 47.26
N ALA A 524 -3.40 -14.36 46.47
CA ALA A 524 -3.19 -12.93 46.72
C ALA A 524 -3.74 -12.06 45.58
N GLY A 525 -4.75 -12.56 44.86
CA GLY A 525 -5.38 -11.88 43.70
C GLY A 525 -4.58 -12.00 42.41
N GLY A 526 -5.27 -12.11 41.27
CA GLY A 526 -4.64 -12.39 39.97
C GLY A 526 -3.97 -13.76 39.92
N GLN A 527 -2.81 -13.86 39.26
CA GLN A 527 -1.99 -15.09 39.19
C GLN A 527 -0.97 -15.25 40.34
N TYR A 528 -1.12 -14.49 41.43
CA TYR A 528 -0.14 -14.42 42.52
C TYR A 528 -0.64 -15.06 43.82
N PHE A 529 0.27 -15.60 44.61
CA PHE A 529 0.02 -16.13 45.96
C PHE A 529 1.00 -15.54 46.98
N GLN A 530 0.69 -15.71 48.26
CA GLN A 530 1.53 -15.35 49.39
C GLN A 530 1.99 -16.61 50.11
N PHE A 531 3.25 -16.62 50.54
CA PHE A 531 3.80 -17.64 51.44
C PHE A 531 3.48 -17.25 52.87
N ARG A 532 2.49 -17.91 53.47
CA ARG A 532 1.95 -17.55 54.78
C ARG A 532 2.32 -18.58 55.84
N ASN A 533 2.75 -18.10 57.00
CA ASN A 533 2.86 -18.89 58.22
C ASN A 533 2.11 -18.16 59.34
N GLY A 534 0.92 -18.65 59.69
CA GLY A 534 0.04 -17.97 60.66
C GLY A 534 -0.47 -16.62 60.16
N GLN A 535 -0.02 -15.50 60.74
CA GLN A 535 -0.36 -14.13 60.30
C GLN A 535 0.79 -13.43 59.57
N GLU A 536 1.91 -14.12 59.36
CA GLU A 536 3.10 -13.57 58.74
C GLU A 536 3.28 -14.13 57.32
N CYS A 537 3.77 -13.30 56.42
CA CYS A 537 4.07 -13.63 55.03
C CYS A 537 5.55 -13.40 54.75
N ALA A 538 6.12 -14.21 53.86
CA ALA A 538 7.48 -14.02 53.38
C ALA A 538 7.56 -12.73 52.54
N GLU A 539 8.56 -11.90 52.81
CA GLU A 539 8.84 -10.65 52.11
C GLU A 539 10.28 -10.67 51.58
N LEU A 540 10.44 -10.31 50.31
CA LEU A 540 11.75 -10.20 49.66
C LEU A 540 12.24 -8.75 49.64
N GLN A 541 13.46 -8.51 50.11
CA GLN A 541 14.08 -7.18 50.12
C GLN A 541 15.48 -7.19 49.50
N VAL A 542 15.74 -6.23 48.62
CA VAL A 542 17.06 -6.01 48.00
C VAL A 542 17.86 -5.04 48.88
N LEU A 543 19.04 -5.46 49.33
CA LEU A 543 19.95 -4.61 50.11
C LEU A 543 21.16 -4.26 49.24
N MET A 544 21.48 -2.97 49.12
CA MET A 544 22.65 -2.50 48.38
C MET A 544 23.90 -2.53 49.26
N ALA A 545 24.38 -3.72 49.62
CA ALA A 545 25.68 -3.91 50.28
C ALA A 545 26.55 -4.91 49.48
N PRO A 546 27.86 -4.66 49.34
CA PRO A 546 28.73 -5.39 48.40
C PRO A 546 28.95 -6.89 48.71
N SER A 547 28.41 -7.40 49.82
CA SER A 547 28.50 -8.83 50.18
C SER A 547 27.14 -9.51 50.43
N LYS A 548 26.00 -8.82 50.26
CA LYS A 548 24.65 -9.38 50.42
C LYS A 548 23.70 -8.66 49.46
N ILE A 549 23.23 -9.35 48.41
CA ILE A 549 22.43 -8.75 47.33
C ILE A 549 20.91 -8.76 47.66
N GLY A 550 20.48 -9.50 48.68
CA GLY A 550 19.12 -9.43 49.22
C GLY A 550 18.92 -10.34 50.43
N HIS A 551 17.78 -10.22 51.11
CA HIS A 551 17.38 -11.10 52.23
C HIS A 551 15.87 -11.37 52.17
N ALA A 552 15.46 -12.56 52.61
CA ALA A 552 14.06 -12.92 52.80
C ALA A 552 13.72 -12.86 54.30
N THR A 553 12.70 -12.10 54.66
CA THR A 553 12.22 -11.97 56.05
C THR A 553 10.76 -12.35 56.15
N MET A 554 10.32 -12.88 57.29
CA MET A 554 8.89 -12.97 57.59
C MET A 554 8.43 -11.63 58.18
N GLY A 555 7.31 -11.13 57.70
CA GLY A 555 6.67 -9.91 58.20
C GLY A 555 5.15 -10.05 58.18
N LEU A 556 4.41 -9.06 58.67
CA LEU A 556 2.94 -9.11 58.60
C LEU A 556 2.47 -9.18 57.14
N CYS A 557 1.50 -10.05 56.88
CA CYS A 557 0.90 -10.20 55.55
C CYS A 557 0.20 -8.92 55.11
N ASP A 558 0.61 -8.38 53.96
CA ASP A 558 -0.02 -7.26 53.28
C ASP A 558 -0.29 -7.65 51.82
N SER A 559 -1.57 -7.85 51.49
CA SER A 559 -2.02 -8.24 50.14
C SER A 559 -1.76 -7.19 49.07
N GLY A 560 -1.41 -5.95 49.44
CA GLY A 560 -1.04 -4.88 48.51
C GLY A 560 0.46 -4.77 48.24
N LYS A 561 1.31 -5.47 49.02
CA LYS A 561 2.77 -5.43 48.83
C LYS A 561 3.23 -6.42 47.76
N SER A 562 3.74 -5.90 46.65
CA SER A 562 4.28 -6.69 45.54
C SER A 562 5.44 -7.61 45.95
N SER A 563 6.26 -7.21 46.93
CA SER A 563 7.39 -7.99 47.45
C SER A 563 6.99 -9.20 48.31
N GLN A 564 5.70 -9.33 48.63
CA GLN A 564 5.13 -10.50 49.33
C GLN A 564 4.27 -11.38 48.39
N ARG A 565 4.08 -11.00 47.12
CA ARG A 565 3.21 -11.69 46.16
C ARG A 565 4.04 -12.43 45.12
N PHE A 566 3.84 -13.73 44.98
CA PHE A 566 4.71 -14.65 44.23
C PHE A 566 3.96 -15.39 43.14
N LYS A 567 4.67 -15.78 42.09
CA LYS A 567 4.20 -16.61 40.99
C LYS A 567 5.14 -17.80 40.78
N LEU A 568 4.55 -18.94 40.40
CA LEU A 568 5.24 -20.18 40.03
C LEU A 568 5.31 -20.27 38.51
N LEU A 569 6.49 -20.60 37.98
CA LEU A 569 6.72 -20.77 36.53
C LEU A 569 7.30 -22.17 36.27
N PRO A 570 6.72 -23.01 35.38
CA PRO A 570 7.23 -24.34 35.08
C PRO A 570 8.59 -24.32 34.38
N LYS A 571 9.47 -25.26 34.73
CA LYS A 571 10.78 -25.41 34.09
C LYS A 571 10.64 -26.21 32.78
N GLY A 572 10.90 -25.55 31.65
CA GLY A 572 10.76 -26.13 30.30
C GLY A 572 10.60 -25.07 29.21
N GLU A 573 10.21 -23.85 29.59
CA GLU A 573 10.51 -22.65 28.81
C GLU A 573 12.02 -22.39 28.90
N ALA A 574 12.78 -22.80 27.90
CA ALA A 574 14.19 -22.45 27.80
C ALA A 574 14.33 -20.94 27.53
N THR A 575 14.37 -20.15 28.61
CA THR A 575 15.15 -18.92 28.66
C THR A 575 16.60 -19.30 28.85
N SER A 576 17.42 -19.26 27.80
CA SER A 576 18.88 -19.29 27.92
C SER A 576 19.46 -17.92 27.60
N ASP A 577 19.33 -16.99 28.54
CA ASP A 577 20.35 -15.97 28.75
C ASP A 577 20.93 -16.23 30.14
N SER A 578 21.93 -17.10 30.19
CA SER A 578 22.91 -17.10 31.28
C SER A 578 23.98 -16.06 30.92
N LEU A 579 23.85 -14.85 31.47
CA LEU A 579 24.98 -13.93 31.59
C LEU A 579 25.85 -14.41 32.76
N GLU A 580 27.06 -14.87 32.47
CA GLU A 580 28.16 -14.82 33.45
C GLU A 580 28.69 -13.38 33.54
N PRO A 581 29.19 -12.95 34.72
CA PRO A 581 29.75 -11.60 34.90
C PRO A 581 31.06 -11.44 34.11
N PRO A 582 31.35 -10.25 33.55
CA PRO A 582 32.52 -10.02 32.72
C PRO A 582 33.80 -10.16 33.55
N SER A 583 34.76 -10.92 33.02
CA SER A 583 36.07 -11.05 33.65
C SER A 583 36.85 -9.73 33.62
N ALA A 584 37.74 -9.55 34.59
CA ALA A 584 38.60 -8.37 34.73
C ALA A 584 39.53 -8.10 33.52
N ALA A 585 39.56 -8.98 32.51
CA ALA A 585 40.32 -8.85 31.27
C ALA A 585 39.66 -7.97 30.20
N GLU A 586 38.35 -7.68 30.28
CA GLU A 586 37.65 -6.83 29.32
C GLU A 586 37.64 -5.33 29.68
N ARG A 587 38.35 -4.93 30.75
CA ARG A 587 38.47 -3.52 31.16
C ARG A 587 39.54 -2.71 30.41
N VAL A 588 40.15 -3.22 29.34
CA VAL A 588 41.30 -2.54 28.72
C VAL A 588 41.18 -2.44 27.20
N THR A 589 41.11 -1.18 26.76
CA THR A 589 41.42 -0.59 25.43
C THR A 589 40.28 -0.32 24.45
N MET A 590 39.77 0.92 24.54
CA MET A 590 39.35 1.69 23.36
C MET A 590 40.53 1.88 22.40
N LEU A 591 40.30 1.68 21.09
CA LEU A 591 40.77 2.49 19.93
C LEU A 591 40.06 1.93 18.63
N PRO A 592 39.99 2.69 17.52
CA PRO A 592 38.80 2.89 16.67
C PRO A 592 38.73 1.94 15.44
N PRO A 593 37.73 2.04 14.53
CA PRO A 593 37.34 0.94 13.65
C PRO A 593 38.39 0.68 12.57
N THR A 594 38.84 -0.56 12.44
CA THR A 594 39.50 -1.01 11.22
C THR A 594 38.47 -1.09 10.10
N LYS A 595 38.51 -0.06 9.24
CA LYS A 595 37.96 -0.03 7.89
C LYS A 595 38.14 -1.40 7.22
N ALA A 596 37.02 -2.10 6.99
CA ALA A 596 37.04 -3.27 6.11
C ALA A 596 37.59 -2.85 4.75
N ALA A 597 38.55 -3.60 4.22
CA ALA A 597 39.02 -3.42 2.85
C ALA A 597 37.82 -3.54 1.89
N PRO A 598 37.77 -2.77 0.78
CA PRO A 598 36.69 -2.88 -0.20
C PRO A 598 36.68 -4.31 -0.77
N GLY A 599 35.59 -5.05 -0.56
CA GLY A 599 35.35 -6.32 -1.23
C GLY A 599 35.14 -6.12 -2.75
N PRO A 600 35.36 -7.15 -3.57
CA PRO A 600 35.24 -7.06 -5.03
C PRO A 600 33.77 -6.82 -5.40
N GLY A 601 33.53 -6.01 -6.44
CA GLY A 601 32.17 -5.66 -6.89
C GLY A 601 31.31 -6.85 -7.36
N LEU A 602 30.13 -6.54 -7.87
CA LEU A 602 29.09 -7.51 -8.22
C LEU A 602 29.53 -8.48 -9.34
N ALA A 603 29.80 -9.74 -9.00
CA ALA A 603 30.20 -10.81 -9.92
C ALA A 603 29.05 -11.80 -10.18
N VAL A 604 28.30 -11.58 -11.26
CA VAL A 604 27.08 -12.31 -11.61
C VAL A 604 27.36 -13.43 -12.61
N MET A 605 26.95 -14.67 -12.30
CA MET A 605 26.98 -15.81 -13.23
C MET A 605 25.55 -16.15 -13.71
N PRO A 606 25.18 -15.77 -14.94
CA PRO A 606 24.00 -16.32 -15.60
C PRO A 606 24.22 -17.80 -15.92
N LEU A 607 23.41 -18.69 -15.37
CA LEU A 607 23.59 -20.14 -15.44
C LEU A 607 22.31 -20.81 -15.95
N GLY A 608 22.38 -21.53 -17.06
CA GLY A 608 21.21 -22.19 -17.62
C GLY A 608 21.41 -22.81 -19.00
N ASP A 609 20.31 -22.97 -19.74
CA ASP A 609 20.30 -23.61 -21.05
C ASP A 609 20.26 -22.60 -22.23
N SER A 610 19.57 -22.96 -23.33
CA SER A 610 19.39 -22.09 -24.50
C SER A 610 18.69 -20.78 -24.19
N ILE A 611 17.85 -20.73 -23.14
CA ILE A 611 17.17 -19.50 -22.71
C ILE A 611 18.17 -18.55 -22.04
N THR A 612 19.12 -19.08 -21.25
CA THR A 612 20.22 -18.26 -20.72
C THR A 612 21.22 -17.87 -21.81
N LEU A 613 21.47 -18.76 -22.78
CA LEU A 613 22.23 -18.41 -23.99
C LEU A 613 21.54 -17.30 -24.79
N GLY A 614 20.21 -17.16 -24.71
CA GLY A 614 19.47 -16.08 -25.37
C GLY A 614 18.89 -16.45 -26.73
N VAL A 615 18.70 -17.74 -27.03
CA VAL A 615 18.00 -18.17 -28.26
C VAL A 615 16.60 -17.56 -28.29
N GLY A 616 16.13 -17.09 -29.45
CA GLY A 616 14.87 -16.35 -29.60
C GLY A 616 14.99 -14.83 -29.43
N SER A 617 16.13 -14.33 -28.92
CA SER A 617 16.43 -12.89 -28.95
C SER A 617 17.14 -12.53 -30.25
N SER A 618 16.90 -11.31 -30.77
CA SER A 618 17.48 -10.86 -32.05
C SER A 618 19.01 -10.84 -32.07
N THR A 619 19.62 -10.67 -30.90
CA THR A 619 21.08 -10.60 -30.68
C THR A 619 21.67 -11.91 -30.14
N ARG A 620 20.83 -12.90 -29.83
CA ARG A 620 21.21 -14.12 -29.11
C ARG A 620 21.94 -13.85 -27.78
N THR A 621 21.52 -12.81 -27.05
CA THR A 621 22.07 -12.43 -25.75
C THR A 621 21.04 -12.48 -24.61
N GLY A 622 19.76 -12.67 -24.94
CA GLY A 622 18.69 -12.91 -23.97
C GLY A 622 18.48 -11.74 -22.99
N TYR A 623 18.24 -12.06 -21.71
CA TYR A 623 17.96 -11.08 -20.65
C TYR A 623 19.20 -10.29 -20.17
N ARG A 624 20.40 -10.74 -20.56
CA ARG A 624 21.67 -10.31 -19.95
C ARG A 624 22.02 -8.83 -20.24
N PRO A 625 21.83 -8.27 -21.46
CA PRO A 625 22.15 -6.87 -21.72
C PRO A 625 21.29 -5.89 -20.91
N LEU A 626 19.98 -6.13 -20.82
CA LEU A 626 19.10 -5.28 -20.01
C LEU A 626 19.48 -5.39 -18.53
N LEU A 627 19.71 -6.61 -18.03
CA LEU A 627 20.14 -6.81 -16.66
C LEU A 627 21.47 -6.10 -16.35
N ALA A 628 22.44 -6.18 -17.26
CA ALA A 628 23.72 -5.49 -17.13
C ALA A 628 23.53 -3.96 -17.09
N ARG A 629 22.71 -3.39 -17.98
CA ARG A 629 22.38 -1.97 -17.97
C ARG A 629 21.74 -1.55 -16.65
N ARG A 630 20.78 -2.34 -16.14
CA ARG A 630 20.07 -2.06 -14.89
C ARG A 630 20.98 -2.14 -13.66
N LEU A 631 22.03 -2.96 -13.70
CA LEU A 631 22.99 -3.11 -12.61
C LEU A 631 24.17 -2.14 -12.69
N ALA A 632 24.48 -1.59 -13.87
CA ALA A 632 25.62 -0.69 -14.09
C ALA A 632 25.57 0.55 -13.17
N ASP A 633 24.37 1.10 -12.94
CA ASP A 633 24.19 2.28 -12.06
C ASP A 633 24.33 1.97 -10.57
N THR A 634 24.41 0.68 -10.20
CA THR A 634 24.43 0.23 -8.80
C THR A 634 25.84 -0.06 -8.27
N THR A 635 26.82 -0.22 -9.17
CA THR A 635 28.20 -0.53 -8.80
C THR A 635 29.20 -0.24 -9.92
N ASP A 636 30.32 0.40 -9.58
CA ASP A 636 31.43 0.67 -10.52
C ASP A 636 32.25 -0.60 -10.88
N ALA A 637 31.91 -1.75 -10.30
CA ALA A 637 32.66 -3.00 -10.42
C ALA A 637 31.77 -4.22 -10.75
N LEU A 638 30.76 -4.01 -11.60
CA LEU A 638 29.93 -5.09 -12.16
C LEU A 638 30.74 -5.97 -13.13
N ARG A 639 30.67 -7.30 -12.93
CA ARG A 639 31.27 -8.29 -13.80
C ARG A 639 30.32 -9.46 -14.02
N PHE A 640 29.96 -9.70 -15.27
CA PHE A 640 29.34 -10.97 -15.67
C PHE A 640 30.43 -12.03 -15.84
N VAL A 641 30.19 -13.27 -15.38
CA VAL A 641 31.21 -14.32 -15.29
C VAL A 641 30.72 -15.65 -15.86
N GLY A 642 31.66 -16.43 -16.39
CA GLY A 642 31.40 -17.70 -17.06
C GLY A 642 32.39 -17.97 -18.19
N SER A 643 32.38 -19.21 -18.67
CA SER A 643 33.22 -19.74 -19.73
C SER A 643 32.71 -19.35 -21.13
N MET A 644 31.40 -19.18 -21.28
CA MET A 644 30.78 -18.68 -22.52
C MET A 644 30.85 -17.15 -22.57
N ARG A 645 30.81 -16.60 -23.79
CA ARG A 645 30.94 -15.16 -24.03
C ARG A 645 30.08 -14.71 -25.22
N ASP A 646 29.31 -13.65 -25.03
CA ASP A 646 28.59 -12.95 -26.09
C ASP A 646 29.52 -12.12 -26.98
N ALA A 647 29.01 -11.64 -28.12
CA ALA A 647 29.75 -10.77 -29.04
C ALA A 647 30.20 -9.44 -28.39
N ASP A 648 29.42 -8.91 -27.45
CA ASP A 648 29.76 -7.69 -26.68
C ASP A 648 30.76 -7.96 -25.54
N GLY A 649 31.12 -9.23 -25.34
CA GLY A 649 32.08 -9.66 -24.34
C GLY A 649 31.49 -10.06 -23.00
N THR A 650 30.17 -9.96 -22.80
CA THR A 650 29.46 -10.41 -21.59
C THR A 650 29.62 -11.92 -21.40
N ARG A 651 30.03 -12.35 -20.20
CA ARG A 651 30.27 -13.77 -19.90
C ARG A 651 29.07 -14.44 -19.25
N HIS A 652 28.90 -15.74 -19.49
CA HIS A 652 27.80 -16.52 -18.96
C HIS A 652 28.09 -18.03 -18.96
N GLU A 653 27.18 -18.82 -18.40
CA GLU A 653 27.15 -20.29 -18.45
C GLU A 653 25.80 -20.76 -19.00
N GLY A 654 25.47 -20.29 -20.21
CA GLY A 654 24.25 -20.64 -20.94
C GLY A 654 24.54 -21.67 -22.03
N HIS A 655 23.98 -22.87 -21.93
CA HIS A 655 24.32 -24.01 -22.77
C HIS A 655 23.11 -24.56 -23.52
N SER A 656 23.04 -24.29 -24.82
CA SER A 656 21.88 -24.66 -25.65
C SER A 656 21.56 -26.16 -25.59
N GLY A 657 20.33 -26.50 -25.23
CA GLY A 657 19.84 -27.88 -25.23
C GLY A 657 20.24 -28.71 -24.01
N TRP A 658 20.87 -28.11 -22.99
CA TRP A 658 21.31 -28.82 -21.79
C TRP A 658 20.20 -29.01 -20.76
N ARG A 659 20.28 -30.14 -20.06
CA ARG A 659 19.41 -30.53 -18.95
C ARG A 659 20.08 -30.30 -17.59
N ILE A 660 19.32 -30.46 -16.51
CA ILE A 660 19.80 -30.32 -15.13
C ILE A 660 21.03 -31.20 -14.85
N ASP A 661 21.02 -32.48 -15.26
CA ASP A 661 22.10 -33.44 -15.03
C ASP A 661 23.41 -33.04 -15.73
N GLN A 662 23.31 -32.51 -16.95
CA GLN A 662 24.46 -32.08 -17.73
C GLN A 662 25.10 -30.81 -17.15
N LEU A 663 24.26 -29.86 -16.72
CA LEU A 663 24.73 -28.65 -16.06
C LEU A 663 25.36 -28.96 -14.70
N GLN A 664 24.76 -29.88 -13.93
CA GLN A 664 25.28 -30.36 -12.65
C GLN A 664 26.65 -31.04 -12.76
N ALA A 665 26.91 -31.78 -13.85
CA ALA A 665 28.20 -32.44 -14.08
C ALA A 665 29.37 -31.45 -14.26
N ASN A 666 29.09 -30.18 -14.58
CA ASN A 666 30.12 -29.19 -14.95
C ASN A 666 30.22 -27.98 -13.99
N ILE A 667 29.26 -27.80 -13.08
CA ILE A 667 29.17 -26.58 -12.25
C ILE A 667 30.36 -26.35 -11.31
N GLY A 668 31.01 -27.41 -10.81
CA GLY A 668 32.13 -27.31 -9.87
C GLY A 668 33.34 -26.53 -10.41
N PRO A 669 33.92 -26.95 -11.55
CA PRO A 669 34.98 -26.21 -12.23
C PRO A 669 34.60 -24.76 -12.55
N TRP A 670 33.39 -24.49 -13.05
CA TRP A 670 32.94 -23.14 -13.40
C TRP A 670 32.89 -22.20 -12.19
N LEU A 671 32.36 -22.66 -11.04
CA LEU A 671 32.35 -21.86 -9.82
C LEU A 671 33.76 -21.58 -9.30
N THR A 672 34.65 -22.58 -9.39
CA THR A 672 36.05 -22.47 -8.95
C THR A 672 36.82 -21.42 -9.76
N GLU A 673 36.62 -21.41 -11.08
CA GLU A 673 37.29 -20.48 -12.00
C GLU A 673 36.68 -19.08 -11.94
N ALA A 674 35.36 -18.97 -12.03
CA ALA A 674 34.68 -17.69 -12.21
C ALA A 674 34.47 -16.90 -10.90
N LYS A 675 34.41 -17.61 -9.76
CA LYS A 675 34.17 -17.10 -8.41
C LYS A 675 33.02 -16.07 -8.34
N PRO A 676 31.79 -16.43 -8.75
CA PRO A 676 30.66 -15.52 -8.67
C PRO A 676 30.25 -15.26 -7.22
N ASN A 677 29.78 -14.05 -6.92
CA ASN A 677 29.06 -13.77 -5.67
C ASN A 677 27.53 -13.90 -5.85
N VAL A 678 27.03 -13.89 -7.10
CA VAL A 678 25.63 -14.15 -7.46
C VAL A 678 25.54 -15.17 -8.60
N VAL A 679 24.68 -16.17 -8.47
CA VAL A 679 24.29 -17.09 -9.55
C VAL A 679 22.82 -16.89 -9.90
N LEU A 680 22.51 -16.75 -11.19
CA LEU A 680 21.14 -16.69 -11.71
C LEU A 680 20.84 -18.03 -12.39
N LEU A 681 19.98 -18.86 -11.81
CA LEU A 681 19.74 -20.22 -12.25
C LEU A 681 18.38 -20.36 -12.94
N HIS A 682 18.39 -20.68 -14.24
CA HIS A 682 17.21 -21.08 -15.02
C HIS A 682 17.52 -22.34 -15.80
N ILE A 683 17.02 -23.48 -15.33
CA ILE A 683 17.30 -24.80 -15.92
C ILE A 683 16.16 -25.78 -15.68
N GLY A 684 15.94 -26.67 -16.65
CA GLY A 684 14.91 -27.72 -16.62
C GLY A 684 14.00 -27.71 -17.84
N THR A 685 14.06 -26.69 -18.70
CA THR A 685 13.24 -26.60 -19.93
C THR A 685 13.47 -27.82 -20.81
N ASN A 686 14.73 -28.22 -21.03
CA ASN A 686 15.06 -29.40 -21.85
C ASN A 686 14.65 -30.73 -21.20
N ASP A 687 14.57 -30.81 -19.87
CA ASP A 687 14.04 -31.97 -19.17
C ASP A 687 12.52 -32.10 -19.42
N MET A 688 11.80 -30.98 -19.39
CA MET A 688 10.35 -30.94 -19.64
C MET A 688 10.01 -31.12 -21.11
N ASP A 689 10.78 -30.55 -22.03
CA ASP A 689 10.57 -30.66 -23.46
C ASP A 689 10.75 -32.12 -23.94
N ARG A 690 11.83 -32.77 -23.49
CA ARG A 690 12.22 -34.12 -23.93
C ARG A 690 11.68 -35.25 -23.06
N ASP A 691 10.74 -34.94 -22.16
CA ASP A 691 10.16 -35.88 -21.19
C ASP A 691 11.20 -36.67 -20.37
N HIS A 692 12.34 -36.04 -20.06
CA HIS A 692 13.46 -36.73 -19.46
C HIS A 692 13.40 -36.64 -17.93
N GLN A 693 13.10 -37.78 -17.29
CA GLN A 693 13.14 -37.93 -15.82
C GLN A 693 12.35 -36.84 -15.07
N VAL A 694 11.23 -36.39 -15.65
CA VAL A 694 10.43 -35.24 -15.18
C VAL A 694 10.01 -35.38 -13.72
N GLY A 695 9.63 -36.60 -13.29
CA GLY A 695 9.23 -36.87 -11.90
C GLY A 695 10.35 -36.68 -10.87
N THR A 696 11.61 -36.73 -11.28
CA THR A 696 12.78 -36.50 -10.40
C THR A 696 13.51 -35.18 -10.66
N ALA A 697 13.05 -34.39 -11.64
CA ALA A 697 13.66 -33.11 -11.98
C ALA A 697 13.70 -32.12 -10.79
N PRO A 698 12.65 -31.99 -9.95
CA PRO A 698 12.71 -31.14 -8.74
C PRO A 698 13.85 -31.53 -7.78
N GLN A 699 14.07 -32.83 -7.56
CA GLN A 699 15.14 -33.33 -6.69
C GLN A 699 16.51 -33.06 -7.30
N ARG A 700 16.66 -33.20 -8.63
CA ARG A 700 17.89 -32.88 -9.35
C ARG A 700 18.21 -31.38 -9.30
N LEU A 701 17.21 -30.50 -9.42
CA LEU A 701 17.39 -29.06 -9.20
C LEU A 701 17.89 -28.77 -7.78
N GLY A 702 17.27 -29.40 -6.78
CA GLY A 702 17.70 -29.29 -5.39
C GLY A 702 19.16 -29.73 -5.19
N ALA A 703 19.56 -30.86 -5.76
CA ALA A 703 20.93 -31.38 -5.69
C ALA A 703 21.94 -30.47 -6.38
N LEU A 704 21.58 -29.87 -7.52
CA LEU A 704 22.39 -28.88 -8.20
C LEU A 704 22.62 -27.63 -7.31
N ILE A 705 21.57 -27.13 -6.65
CA ILE A 705 21.69 -26.00 -5.72
C ILE A 705 22.59 -26.36 -4.53
N ASP A 706 22.41 -27.56 -3.98
CA ASP A 706 23.26 -28.07 -2.87
C ASP A 706 24.73 -28.15 -3.30
N GLN A 707 25.00 -28.56 -4.54
CA GLN A 707 26.35 -28.58 -5.10
C GLN A 707 26.94 -27.18 -5.30
N ILE A 708 26.15 -26.20 -5.76
CA ILE A 708 26.57 -24.79 -5.85
C ILE A 708 26.95 -24.25 -4.48
N HIS A 709 26.09 -24.46 -3.47
CA HIS A 709 26.34 -24.01 -2.11
C HIS A 709 27.58 -24.69 -1.50
N THR A 710 27.74 -26.00 -1.71
CA THR A 710 28.90 -26.75 -1.21
C THR A 710 30.21 -26.23 -1.82
N ALA A 711 30.22 -25.95 -3.12
CA ALA A 711 31.40 -25.45 -3.81
C ALA A 711 31.70 -23.97 -3.50
N SER A 712 30.67 -23.16 -3.24
CA SER A 712 30.83 -21.74 -2.92
C SER A 712 29.79 -21.27 -1.88
N PRO A 713 30.05 -21.50 -0.58
CA PRO A 713 29.07 -21.25 0.50
C PRO A 713 28.65 -19.78 0.65
N ALA A 714 29.50 -18.85 0.18
CA ALA A 714 29.24 -17.41 0.24
C ALA A 714 28.45 -16.89 -0.97
N THR A 715 28.35 -17.65 -2.06
CA THR A 715 27.62 -17.25 -3.27
C THR A 715 26.12 -17.26 -3.01
N ALA A 716 25.46 -16.18 -3.40
CA ALA A 716 24.02 -16.07 -3.35
C ALA A 716 23.38 -16.60 -4.65
N VAL A 717 22.24 -17.27 -4.57
CA VAL A 717 21.58 -17.92 -5.71
C VAL A 717 20.17 -17.36 -5.91
N VAL A 718 19.86 -16.97 -7.14
CA VAL A 718 18.50 -16.62 -7.59
C VAL A 718 18.00 -17.75 -8.48
N VAL A 719 16.99 -18.50 -8.03
CA VAL A 719 16.40 -19.61 -8.80
C VAL A 719 15.12 -19.13 -9.48
N ALA A 720 15.04 -19.26 -10.79
CA ALA A 720 13.86 -18.89 -11.57
C ALA A 720 12.92 -20.07 -11.78
N SER A 721 11.60 -19.81 -11.83
CA SER A 721 10.67 -20.74 -12.49
C SER A 721 10.91 -20.79 -14.00
N LEU A 722 10.54 -21.89 -14.64
CA LEU A 722 10.63 -22.04 -16.09
C LEU A 722 9.62 -21.12 -16.80
N VAL A 723 10.00 -20.63 -17.98
CA VAL A 723 9.12 -19.87 -18.89
C VAL A 723 8.02 -20.78 -19.46
N PRO A 724 6.89 -20.25 -19.96
CA PRO A 724 5.87 -21.06 -20.61
C PRO A 724 6.38 -21.74 -21.89
N ALA A 725 5.70 -22.79 -22.31
CA ALA A 725 5.87 -23.50 -23.58
C ALA A 725 4.54 -23.53 -24.34
N THR A 726 4.58 -23.49 -25.66
CA THR A 726 3.34 -23.51 -26.46
C THR A 726 2.71 -24.90 -26.57
N GLU A 727 3.51 -25.96 -26.46
CA GLU A 727 3.04 -27.35 -26.54
C GLU A 727 2.36 -27.77 -25.22
N PRO A 728 1.07 -28.15 -25.22
CA PRO A 728 0.31 -28.40 -23.99
C PRO A 728 0.92 -29.47 -23.08
N ALA A 729 1.47 -30.54 -23.65
CA ALA A 729 2.12 -31.60 -22.87
C ALA A 729 3.38 -31.09 -22.15
N VAL A 730 4.18 -30.26 -22.83
CA VAL A 730 5.37 -29.63 -22.25
C VAL A 730 4.96 -28.61 -21.19
N GLN A 731 3.95 -27.78 -21.46
CA GLN A 731 3.43 -26.80 -20.50
C GLN A 731 2.90 -27.46 -19.21
N ALA A 732 2.23 -28.61 -19.33
CA ALA A 732 1.76 -29.35 -18.15
C ALA A 732 2.93 -29.82 -17.26
N ARG A 733 4.02 -30.28 -17.88
CA ARG A 733 5.25 -30.68 -17.18
C ARG A 733 5.97 -29.46 -16.56
N VAL A 734 6.07 -28.36 -17.29
CA VAL A 734 6.58 -27.06 -16.79
C VAL A 734 5.79 -26.60 -15.56
N ASN A 735 4.45 -26.63 -15.60
CA ASN A 735 3.61 -26.26 -14.47
C ASN A 735 3.85 -27.16 -13.25
N ALA A 736 4.01 -28.47 -13.46
CA ALA A 736 4.32 -29.40 -12.38
C ALA A 736 5.70 -29.13 -11.76
N TYR A 737 6.72 -28.88 -12.58
CA TYR A 737 8.06 -28.54 -12.13
C TYR A 737 8.09 -27.20 -11.37
N ASN A 738 7.47 -26.15 -11.92
CA ASN A 738 7.41 -24.82 -11.31
C ASN A 738 6.72 -24.82 -9.94
N ARG A 739 5.67 -25.65 -9.75
CA ARG A 739 5.00 -25.82 -8.45
C ARG A 739 5.90 -26.40 -7.36
N ALA A 740 6.97 -27.12 -7.71
CA ALA A 740 7.88 -27.72 -6.73
C ALA A 740 9.00 -26.77 -6.28
N ILE A 741 9.35 -25.76 -7.09
CA ILE A 741 10.48 -24.85 -6.83
C ILE A 741 10.36 -24.10 -5.49
N PRO A 742 9.18 -23.56 -5.08
CA PRO A 742 9.05 -22.87 -3.79
C PRO A 742 9.44 -23.73 -2.59
N GLY A 743 9.04 -25.01 -2.58
CA GLY A 743 9.42 -25.94 -1.51
C GLY A 743 10.94 -26.22 -1.50
N ILE A 744 11.55 -26.40 -2.67
CA ILE A 744 13.00 -26.62 -2.80
C ILE A 744 13.79 -25.44 -2.22
N VAL A 745 13.37 -24.21 -2.53
CA VAL A 745 14.02 -22.99 -2.05
C VAL A 745 13.79 -22.80 -0.55
N ALA A 746 12.56 -22.97 -0.07
CA ALA A 746 12.23 -22.86 1.36
C ALA A 746 13.06 -23.82 2.23
N ASP A 747 13.20 -25.07 1.80
CA ASP A 747 14.02 -26.08 2.49
C ASP A 747 15.49 -25.64 2.64
N ARG A 748 16.02 -24.90 1.66
CA ARG A 748 17.42 -24.45 1.63
C ARG A 748 17.63 -23.15 2.38
N VAL A 749 16.64 -22.25 2.37
CA VAL A 749 16.61 -21.09 3.27
C VAL A 749 16.61 -21.55 4.73
N ALA A 750 15.82 -22.58 5.08
CA ALA A 750 15.80 -23.16 6.43
C ALA A 750 17.15 -23.76 6.85
N ARG A 751 17.99 -24.17 5.89
CA ARG A 751 19.36 -24.65 6.09
C ARG A 751 20.42 -23.54 6.08
N GLY A 752 20.00 -22.26 5.98
CA GLY A 752 20.89 -21.10 6.01
C GLY A 752 21.53 -20.73 4.66
N TYR A 753 21.04 -21.27 3.54
CA TYR A 753 21.57 -20.92 2.22
C TYR A 753 21.19 -19.48 1.85
N ARG A 754 22.09 -18.77 1.15
CA ARG A 754 21.82 -17.45 0.57
C ARG A 754 21.06 -17.63 -0.75
N ILE A 755 19.77 -17.93 -0.68
CA ILE A 755 18.98 -18.29 -1.86
C ILE A 755 17.62 -17.59 -1.87
N THR A 756 17.21 -17.13 -3.04
CA THR A 756 15.85 -16.61 -3.29
C THR A 756 15.28 -17.22 -4.57
N GLN A 757 13.95 -17.19 -4.69
CA GLN A 757 13.26 -17.54 -5.92
C GLN A 757 12.79 -16.27 -6.66
N VAL A 758 12.70 -16.34 -7.98
CA VAL A 758 11.97 -15.40 -8.83
C VAL A 758 10.98 -16.16 -9.71
N SER A 759 9.84 -15.54 -10.00
CA SER A 759 8.83 -16.14 -10.89
C SER A 759 8.94 -15.56 -12.30
N MET A 760 8.79 -16.42 -13.31
CA MET A 760 8.66 -16.08 -14.72
C MET A 760 7.19 -16.04 -15.18
N ASP A 761 6.21 -16.04 -14.25
CA ASP A 761 4.77 -16.06 -14.58
C ASP A 761 4.27 -14.82 -15.33
N SER A 762 5.08 -13.75 -15.40
CA SER A 762 4.78 -12.56 -16.21
C SER A 762 4.93 -12.82 -17.71
N LEU A 763 5.62 -13.90 -18.11
CA LEU A 763 5.73 -14.35 -19.49
C LEU A 763 4.52 -15.20 -19.86
N THR A 764 4.02 -14.97 -21.06
CA THR A 764 2.93 -15.70 -21.71
C THR A 764 3.44 -16.34 -22.99
N THR A 765 2.62 -17.17 -23.66
CA THR A 765 2.99 -17.73 -24.97
C THR A 765 3.18 -16.67 -26.06
N ALA A 766 2.63 -15.45 -25.89
CA ALA A 766 2.87 -14.32 -26.80
C ALA A 766 4.29 -13.72 -26.66
N ASP A 767 4.97 -14.04 -25.56
CA ASP A 767 6.34 -13.59 -25.27
C ASP A 767 7.39 -14.59 -25.78
N LEU A 768 6.99 -15.58 -26.60
CA LEU A 768 7.88 -16.58 -27.18
C LEU A 768 8.15 -16.29 -28.67
N ASP A 769 9.37 -16.61 -29.11
CA ASP A 769 9.79 -16.59 -30.52
C ASP A 769 9.48 -17.93 -31.21
N ASP A 770 9.55 -19.02 -30.45
CA ASP A 770 9.18 -20.37 -30.90
C ASP A 770 8.37 -21.11 -29.81
N THR A 771 8.43 -22.44 -29.80
CA THR A 771 7.68 -23.24 -28.83
C THR A 771 8.20 -23.19 -27.39
N LEU A 772 9.43 -22.70 -27.16
CA LEU A 772 10.14 -22.76 -25.88
C LEU A 772 10.92 -21.48 -25.53
N HIS A 773 11.38 -20.74 -26.53
CA HIS A 773 12.34 -19.65 -26.36
C HIS A 773 11.62 -18.30 -26.30
N PRO A 774 11.92 -17.45 -25.30
CA PRO A 774 11.41 -16.09 -25.25
C PRO A 774 11.85 -15.25 -26.46
N ASN A 775 10.97 -14.36 -26.92
CA ASN A 775 11.33 -13.26 -27.81
C ASN A 775 11.94 -12.09 -27.00
N ASN A 776 12.29 -10.99 -27.66
CA ASN A 776 12.90 -9.83 -27.00
C ASN A 776 12.05 -9.30 -25.82
N ALA A 777 10.73 -9.23 -25.95
CA ALA A 777 9.84 -8.76 -24.88
C ALA A 777 9.80 -9.74 -23.70
N GLY A 778 9.78 -11.05 -23.97
CA GLY A 778 9.91 -12.08 -22.93
C GLY A 778 11.22 -11.97 -22.16
N TYR A 779 12.33 -11.75 -22.86
CA TYR A 779 13.64 -11.56 -22.22
C TYR A 779 13.73 -10.29 -21.35
N GLN A 780 13.00 -9.23 -21.69
CA GLN A 780 12.90 -8.06 -20.82
C GLN A 780 12.23 -8.42 -19.48
N LYS A 781 11.10 -9.14 -19.54
CA LYS A 781 10.39 -9.62 -18.34
C LYS A 781 11.24 -10.56 -17.48
N MET A 782 12.05 -11.41 -18.12
CA MET A 782 13.03 -12.24 -17.41
C MET A 782 14.10 -11.40 -16.72
N ALA A 783 14.64 -10.37 -17.39
CA ALA A 783 15.65 -9.49 -16.81
C ALA A 783 15.14 -8.79 -15.55
N GLU A 784 13.89 -8.32 -15.57
CA GLU A 784 13.25 -7.71 -14.40
C GLU A 784 13.04 -8.68 -13.26
N SER A 785 12.62 -9.91 -13.57
CA SER A 785 12.43 -10.96 -12.57
C SER A 785 13.76 -11.26 -11.89
N PHE A 786 14.84 -11.42 -12.65
CA PHE A 786 16.18 -11.60 -12.10
C PHE A 786 16.70 -10.39 -11.33
N LEU A 787 16.49 -9.17 -11.81
CA LEU A 787 16.86 -7.95 -11.10
C LEU A 787 16.14 -7.85 -9.75
N GLY A 788 14.85 -8.19 -9.71
CA GLY A 788 14.06 -8.31 -8.48
C GLY A 788 14.65 -9.34 -7.51
N GLY A 789 15.14 -10.47 -8.03
CA GLY A 789 15.88 -11.47 -7.26
C GLY A 789 17.17 -10.93 -6.68
N ILE A 790 18.02 -10.30 -7.50
CA ILE A 790 19.31 -9.74 -7.07
C ILE A 790 19.11 -8.65 -6.01
N ALA A 791 18.13 -7.77 -6.18
CA ALA A 791 17.80 -6.77 -5.17
C ALA A 791 17.26 -7.39 -3.88
N THR A 792 16.59 -8.54 -3.95
CA THR A 792 16.21 -9.30 -2.76
C THR A 792 17.46 -9.81 -2.03
N LEU A 793 18.47 -10.32 -2.76
CA LEU A 793 19.76 -10.69 -2.16
C LEU A 793 20.43 -9.49 -1.48
N SER A 794 20.41 -8.32 -2.14
CA SER A 794 20.94 -7.05 -1.61
C SER A 794 20.23 -6.61 -0.32
N ARG A 795 18.90 -6.57 -0.33
CA ARG A 795 18.07 -6.21 0.85
C ARG A 795 18.22 -7.18 2.02
N ASN A 796 18.61 -8.42 1.75
CA ASN A 796 18.89 -9.43 2.76
C ASN A 796 20.33 -9.38 3.29
N GLY A 797 21.17 -8.47 2.75
CA GLY A 797 22.58 -8.36 3.12
C GLY A 797 23.43 -9.57 2.69
N TRP A 798 22.94 -10.36 1.73
CA TRP A 798 23.65 -11.54 1.23
C TRP A 798 24.69 -11.20 0.15
N ILE A 799 24.59 -10.00 -0.41
CA ILE A 799 25.61 -9.33 -1.23
C ILE A 799 25.87 -7.92 -0.69
N THR A 800 27.03 -7.37 -0.98
CA THR A 800 27.50 -6.08 -0.43
C THR A 800 26.94 -4.87 -1.15
N GLU A 801 26.60 -5.02 -2.43
CA GLU A 801 26.06 -3.97 -3.28
C GLU A 801 24.63 -3.64 -2.90
N LYS A 802 24.31 -2.35 -2.81
CA LYS A 802 22.95 -1.86 -2.60
C LYS A 802 22.25 -1.74 -3.94
N ILE A 803 21.25 -2.58 -4.16
CA ILE A 803 20.53 -2.66 -5.44
C ILE A 803 19.07 -2.34 -5.17
N ASP A 804 18.67 -1.13 -5.53
CA ASP A 804 17.28 -0.69 -5.49
C ASP A 804 16.61 -1.03 -6.83
N VAL A 805 15.63 -1.94 -6.80
CA VAL A 805 14.75 -2.15 -7.97
C VAL A 805 13.80 -0.97 -8.04
N LYS A 806 14.19 0.04 -8.82
CA LYS A 806 13.23 0.96 -9.38
C LYS A 806 12.31 0.14 -10.30
N PRO A 807 10.97 0.29 -10.22
CA PRO A 807 10.10 -0.28 -11.25
C PRO A 807 10.66 0.13 -12.61
N LEU A 808 10.66 -0.77 -13.59
CA LEU A 808 10.73 -0.26 -14.95
C LEU A 808 9.63 0.80 -15.06
N PRO A 809 9.95 2.03 -15.50
CA PRO A 809 8.93 2.83 -16.14
C PRO A 809 8.27 1.87 -17.14
N PRO A 810 6.93 1.75 -17.20
CA PRO A 810 6.34 0.96 -18.26
C PRO A 810 7.04 1.38 -19.56
N GLN A 811 7.65 0.42 -20.26
CA GLN A 811 7.92 0.59 -21.69
C GLN A 811 6.55 0.59 -22.37
N GLN A 812 5.74 1.62 -22.07
CA GLN A 812 4.95 2.19 -23.11
C GLN A 812 5.97 2.64 -24.15
N PRO A 813 5.78 2.30 -25.43
CA PRO A 813 6.33 3.14 -26.49
C PRO A 813 6.09 4.59 -26.06
N ALA A 814 7.00 5.50 -26.40
CA ALA A 814 6.69 6.92 -26.47
C ALA A 814 5.20 7.09 -26.72
N THR A 815 4.43 7.78 -25.86
CA THR A 815 3.00 7.97 -26.12
C THR A 815 2.89 8.61 -27.49
N ALA A 816 2.67 7.76 -28.49
CA ALA A 816 2.74 8.17 -29.86
C ALA A 816 1.34 8.69 -30.16
N GLY A 817 1.30 9.91 -30.69
CA GLY A 817 0.07 10.63 -30.98
C GLY A 817 -0.03 12.01 -30.35
N ASP A 818 0.97 12.49 -29.62
CA ASP A 818 1.11 13.93 -29.42
C ASP A 818 1.79 14.54 -30.66
N TYR A 819 1.44 15.78 -31.02
CA TYR A 819 2.00 16.49 -32.16
C TYR A 819 2.05 17.99 -31.88
N ASP A 820 3.23 18.58 -32.03
CA ASP A 820 3.53 20.00 -31.81
C ASP A 820 2.86 20.54 -30.53
N VAL A 821 3.33 20.07 -29.38
CA VAL A 821 2.76 20.42 -28.08
C VAL A 821 3.12 21.86 -27.71
N ASP A 822 2.40 22.83 -28.27
CA ASP A 822 2.53 24.26 -27.97
C ASP A 822 1.23 24.75 -27.30
N ILE A 823 1.24 24.98 -25.99
CA ILE A 823 0.03 25.36 -25.26
C ILE A 823 -0.29 26.85 -25.42
N ASN A 824 0.69 27.69 -25.74
CA ASN A 824 0.51 29.14 -25.76
C ASN A 824 0.39 29.71 -27.20
N GLY A 825 0.79 28.94 -28.21
CA GLY A 825 0.75 29.29 -29.63
C GLY A 825 1.86 30.23 -30.07
N ASP A 826 3.02 30.19 -29.43
CA ASP A 826 4.19 31.02 -29.77
C ASP A 826 5.15 30.35 -30.77
N GLY A 827 4.81 29.15 -31.23
CA GLY A 827 5.57 28.33 -32.16
C GLY A 827 6.65 27.48 -31.51
N ARG A 828 6.72 27.42 -30.18
CA ARG A 828 7.72 26.62 -29.46
C ARG A 828 7.05 25.51 -28.68
N ALA A 829 7.63 24.32 -28.75
CA ALA A 829 7.15 23.19 -27.97
C ALA A 829 7.32 23.43 -26.46
N ASP A 830 6.26 23.16 -25.74
CA ASP A 830 6.10 23.29 -24.30
C ASP A 830 6.26 21.94 -23.60
N TYR A 831 6.71 21.98 -22.34
CA TYR A 831 6.91 20.78 -21.53
C TYR A 831 5.69 20.56 -20.64
N LEU A 832 4.98 19.44 -20.83
CA LEU A 832 3.83 19.08 -20.01
C LEU A 832 4.08 17.82 -19.19
N VAL A 833 3.52 17.77 -17.98
CA VAL A 833 3.45 16.58 -17.14
C VAL A 833 2.00 16.18 -16.95
N VAL A 834 1.66 14.97 -17.40
CA VAL A 834 0.31 14.42 -17.32
C VAL A 834 0.22 13.41 -16.18
N ASP A 835 -0.62 13.69 -15.17
CA ASP A 835 -0.90 12.79 -14.05
C ASP A 835 -1.82 11.63 -14.45
N ASP A 836 -1.93 10.60 -13.61
CA ASP A 836 -2.66 9.36 -13.93
C ASP A 836 -4.16 9.58 -14.18
N ASN A 837 -4.75 10.65 -13.63
CA ASN A 837 -6.13 11.05 -13.88
C ASN A 837 -6.28 12.01 -15.08
N GLY A 838 -5.19 12.29 -15.80
CA GLY A 838 -5.17 13.25 -16.92
C GLY A 838 -5.10 14.71 -16.49
N ALA A 839 -4.78 15.04 -15.22
CA ALA A 839 -4.41 16.40 -14.84
C ALA A 839 -3.07 16.78 -15.48
N VAL A 840 -2.89 18.07 -15.78
CA VAL A 840 -1.75 18.53 -16.59
C VAL A 840 -1.10 19.72 -15.94
N ARG A 841 0.18 19.59 -15.62
CA ARG A 841 1.04 20.72 -15.26
C ARG A 841 1.87 21.13 -16.46
N ALA A 842 1.88 22.41 -16.78
CA ALA A 842 2.56 22.93 -17.97
C ALA A 842 3.72 23.85 -17.63
N TYR A 843 4.76 23.79 -18.46
CA TYR A 843 5.93 24.64 -18.39
C TYR A 843 6.15 25.20 -19.78
N THR A 844 5.94 26.51 -19.95
CA THR A 844 6.05 27.13 -21.25
C THR A 844 7.51 27.41 -21.62
N ASN A 845 7.88 27.15 -22.87
CA ASN A 845 9.20 27.43 -23.40
C ASN A 845 9.31 28.91 -23.79
N THR A 846 10.20 29.63 -23.13
CA THR A 846 10.54 31.01 -23.48
C THR A 846 12.01 31.10 -23.85
N ALA A 847 12.37 31.91 -24.84
CA ALA A 847 13.78 32.10 -25.19
C ALA A 847 14.49 33.02 -24.18
N ASN A 848 15.63 32.59 -23.66
CA ASN A 848 16.57 33.48 -22.96
C ASN A 848 17.15 34.52 -23.95
N ALA A 849 17.73 35.61 -23.44
CA ALA A 849 18.39 36.63 -24.26
C ALA A 849 19.56 36.10 -25.12
N ASN A 850 20.09 34.91 -24.79
CA ASN A 850 21.12 34.21 -25.54
C ASN A 850 20.59 33.11 -26.47
N GLY A 851 19.26 33.01 -26.65
CA GLY A 851 18.61 32.01 -27.50
C GLY A 851 18.45 30.61 -26.90
N THR A 852 18.81 30.39 -25.62
CA THR A 852 18.63 29.10 -24.95
C THR A 852 17.23 28.95 -24.35
N VAL A 853 16.76 27.71 -24.23
CA VAL A 853 15.45 27.35 -23.65
C VAL A 853 15.35 27.80 -22.19
N LYS A 854 14.22 28.40 -21.84
CA LYS A 854 13.82 28.71 -20.46
C LYS A 854 12.40 28.27 -20.21
N TRP A 855 12.25 27.31 -19.29
CA TRP A 855 10.95 26.83 -18.84
C TRP A 855 10.33 27.78 -17.80
N THR A 856 9.08 28.15 -18.02
CA THR A 856 8.28 28.92 -17.07
C THR A 856 7.08 28.09 -16.62
N ASP A 857 7.05 27.71 -15.35
CA ASP A 857 5.96 26.95 -14.74
C ASP A 857 4.65 27.73 -14.77
N GLN A 858 3.62 27.17 -15.41
CA GLN A 858 2.26 27.71 -15.47
C GLN A 858 1.34 27.06 -14.43
N GLY A 859 1.84 26.10 -13.64
CA GLY A 859 1.04 25.29 -12.75
C GLY A 859 0.12 24.33 -13.51
N TYR A 860 -0.97 23.93 -12.85
CA TYR A 860 -1.93 23.00 -13.44
C TYR A 860 -2.88 23.73 -14.39
N ILE A 861 -2.79 23.38 -15.68
CA ILE A 861 -3.67 23.87 -16.75
C ILE A 861 -4.87 22.93 -16.96
N ALA A 862 -4.81 21.68 -16.51
CA ALA A 862 -5.99 20.80 -16.49
C ALA A 862 -6.09 20.06 -15.15
N SER A 863 -7.30 19.94 -14.62
CA SER A 863 -7.58 19.29 -13.32
C SER A 863 -7.69 17.76 -13.41
N GLY A 864 -7.71 17.20 -14.63
CA GLY A 864 -7.94 15.78 -14.87
C GLY A 864 -9.40 15.37 -14.68
N SER A 865 -9.65 14.06 -14.78
CA SER A 865 -10.98 13.48 -14.80
C SER A 865 -11.00 12.12 -14.11
N THR A 866 -12.18 11.73 -13.62
CA THR A 866 -12.44 10.34 -13.19
C THR A 866 -12.96 9.46 -14.33
N GLY A 867 -13.28 10.05 -15.49
CA GLY A 867 -13.83 9.36 -16.65
C GLY A 867 -12.78 8.87 -17.65
N TRP A 868 -11.49 9.17 -17.41
CA TRP A 868 -10.37 8.71 -18.21
C TRP A 868 -9.06 8.80 -17.42
N THR A 869 -8.03 8.19 -17.99
CA THR A 869 -6.69 8.15 -17.42
C THR A 869 -5.72 9.00 -18.23
N GLY A 870 -4.59 9.37 -17.63
CA GLY A 870 -3.51 10.12 -18.30
C GLY A 870 -2.94 9.40 -19.54
N SER A 871 -3.00 8.06 -19.59
CA SER A 871 -2.58 7.31 -20.77
C SER A 871 -3.47 7.50 -22.00
N GLN A 872 -4.70 7.99 -21.80
CA GLN A 872 -5.64 8.29 -22.88
C GLN A 872 -5.52 9.72 -23.40
N VAL A 873 -4.78 10.58 -22.68
CA VAL A 873 -4.63 11.99 -23.02
C VAL A 873 -3.60 12.16 -24.13
N ARG A 874 -3.93 12.99 -25.12
CA ARG A 874 -3.04 13.44 -26.19
C ARG A 874 -3.12 14.96 -26.35
N PHE A 875 -2.09 15.56 -26.94
CA PHE A 875 -2.03 16.97 -27.28
C PHE A 875 -1.73 17.16 -28.76
N ALA A 876 -2.60 17.90 -29.44
CA ALA A 876 -2.41 18.32 -30.83
C ALA A 876 -3.40 19.45 -31.15
N ASP A 877 -3.03 20.38 -32.04
CA ASP A 877 -3.92 21.46 -32.48
C ASP A 877 -4.93 20.94 -33.53
N VAL A 878 -6.16 20.60 -33.12
CA VAL A 878 -7.24 20.23 -34.05
C VAL A 878 -8.13 21.45 -34.40
N GLY A 879 -8.02 22.52 -33.60
CA GLY A 879 -8.70 23.80 -33.79
C GLY A 879 -8.12 24.67 -34.92
N GLY A 880 -6.85 24.48 -35.26
CA GLY A 880 -6.08 25.23 -36.24
C GLY A 880 -5.77 26.66 -35.81
N ASP A 881 -5.59 26.90 -34.51
CA ASP A 881 -5.25 28.20 -33.94
C ASP A 881 -3.82 28.28 -33.36
N SER A 882 -3.01 27.28 -33.72
CA SER A 882 -1.63 27.06 -33.29
C SER A 882 -1.47 26.69 -31.82
N ARG A 883 -2.56 26.36 -31.12
CA ARG A 883 -2.50 25.90 -29.73
C ARG A 883 -2.88 24.43 -29.63
N ALA A 884 -2.06 23.66 -28.94
CA ALA A 884 -2.34 22.26 -28.69
C ALA A 884 -3.60 22.09 -27.83
N ASP A 885 -4.52 21.27 -28.33
CA ASP A 885 -5.78 20.94 -27.69
C ASP A 885 -5.64 19.72 -26.77
N TYR A 886 -6.47 19.62 -25.74
CA TYR A 886 -6.52 18.45 -24.86
C TYR A 886 -7.46 17.42 -25.49
N LEU A 887 -6.88 16.30 -25.93
CA LEU A 887 -7.60 15.22 -26.58
C LEU A 887 -7.66 14.00 -25.65
N VAL A 888 -8.75 13.24 -25.74
CA VAL A 888 -8.83 11.95 -25.05
C VAL A 888 -9.27 10.86 -26.00
N VAL A 889 -8.38 9.88 -26.18
CA VAL A 889 -8.56 8.74 -27.07
C VAL A 889 -9.07 7.54 -26.27
N GLU A 890 -10.21 7.00 -26.68
CA GLU A 890 -10.82 5.81 -26.10
C GLU A 890 -10.22 4.52 -26.68
N PRO A 891 -10.40 3.35 -26.03
CA PRO A 891 -9.82 2.09 -26.49
C PRO A 891 -10.17 1.69 -27.93
N ASN A 892 -11.29 2.16 -28.48
CA ASN A 892 -11.71 1.94 -29.87
C ASN A 892 -11.29 3.07 -30.83
N GLY A 893 -10.49 4.04 -30.38
CA GLY A 893 -10.09 5.23 -31.14
C GLY A 893 -11.10 6.38 -31.15
N ALA A 894 -12.26 6.26 -30.48
CA ALA A 894 -13.15 7.41 -30.33
C ALA A 894 -12.40 8.53 -29.60
N THR A 895 -12.48 9.76 -30.11
CA THR A 895 -11.68 10.87 -29.58
C THR A 895 -12.58 12.04 -29.26
N ARG A 896 -12.49 12.52 -28.02
CA ARG A 896 -13.08 13.79 -27.60
C ARG A 896 -12.02 14.89 -27.58
N ALA A 897 -12.42 16.11 -27.93
CA ALA A 897 -11.54 17.27 -27.96
C ALA A 897 -12.01 18.36 -27.00
N PHE A 898 -11.05 18.99 -26.34
CA PHE A 898 -11.22 20.20 -25.54
C PHE A 898 -10.28 21.25 -26.13
N LEU A 899 -10.85 22.24 -26.81
CA LEU A 899 -10.09 23.23 -27.55
C LEU A 899 -9.45 24.25 -26.61
N ASN A 900 -8.18 24.59 -26.84
CA ASN A 900 -7.41 25.56 -26.05
C ASN A 900 -7.66 26.99 -26.53
N GLN A 901 -8.62 27.69 -25.93
CA GLN A 901 -8.92 29.07 -26.30
C GLN A 901 -8.01 30.10 -25.60
N GLY A 902 -7.14 29.66 -24.69
CA GLY A 902 -6.22 30.50 -23.93
C GLY A 902 -6.89 31.59 -23.07
N GLY A 903 -6.10 32.56 -22.61
CA GLY A 903 -6.58 33.81 -22.00
C GLY A 903 -6.96 33.77 -20.51
N ASP A 904 -7.06 32.60 -19.89
CA ASP A 904 -7.43 32.45 -18.46
C ASP A 904 -6.26 32.03 -17.54
N GLY A 905 -5.06 31.84 -18.11
CA GLY A 905 -3.88 31.34 -17.40
C GLY A 905 -3.96 29.87 -16.99
N ARG A 906 -4.96 29.12 -17.46
CA ARG A 906 -5.19 27.69 -17.19
C ARG A 906 -5.70 26.92 -18.44
N GLY A 907 -5.35 27.38 -19.64
CA GLY A 907 -5.66 26.72 -20.92
C GLY A 907 -7.02 27.05 -21.55
N GLY A 908 -8.00 27.60 -20.83
CA GLY A 908 -9.25 28.06 -21.47
C GLY A 908 -10.03 26.97 -22.22
N TRP A 909 -10.06 25.75 -21.68
CA TRP A 909 -10.57 24.56 -22.37
C TRP A 909 -12.06 24.64 -22.72
N HIS A 910 -12.38 24.58 -24.01
CA HIS A 910 -13.74 24.50 -24.54
C HIS A 910 -14.07 23.09 -25.05
N TYR A 911 -15.03 22.42 -24.42
CA TYR A 911 -15.42 21.06 -24.82
C TYR A 911 -16.11 21.04 -26.19
N GLN A 912 -15.52 20.35 -27.16
CA GLN A 912 -16.00 20.24 -28.53
C GLN A 912 -16.82 18.96 -28.79
N GLY A 913 -16.83 18.01 -27.84
CA GLY A 913 -17.46 16.70 -28.03
C GLY A 913 -16.54 15.69 -28.71
N TYR A 914 -17.14 14.63 -29.26
CA TYR A 914 -16.42 13.61 -30.02
C TYR A 914 -16.11 14.10 -31.44
N ILE A 915 -14.82 14.19 -31.77
CA ILE A 915 -14.33 14.49 -33.12
C ILE A 915 -14.13 13.21 -33.94
N ALA A 916 -13.98 12.06 -33.27
CA ALA A 916 -13.96 10.73 -33.86
C ALA A 916 -14.89 9.79 -33.10
N SER A 917 -15.69 9.00 -33.82
CA SER A 917 -16.64 8.05 -33.25
C SER A 917 -16.01 6.72 -32.80
N GLY A 918 -14.75 6.48 -33.16
CA GLY A 918 -14.07 5.20 -32.98
C GLY A 918 -14.49 4.15 -34.00
N SER A 919 -13.85 2.98 -33.93
CA SER A 919 -14.01 1.89 -34.89
C SER A 919 -13.83 0.53 -34.22
N THR A 920 -14.39 -0.50 -34.82
CA THR A 920 -14.08 -1.90 -34.47
C THR A 920 -12.90 -2.45 -35.26
N ALA A 921 -12.43 -1.74 -36.30
CA ALA A 921 -11.34 -2.19 -37.17
C ALA A 921 -9.95 -1.86 -36.60
N TRP A 922 -9.86 -0.90 -35.68
CA TRP A 922 -8.62 -0.49 -35.03
C TRP A 922 -8.88 -0.09 -33.57
N THR A 923 -7.79 -0.01 -32.81
CA THR A 923 -7.78 0.31 -31.38
C THR A 923 -7.13 1.68 -31.15
N GLY A 924 -7.39 2.28 -29.99
CA GLY A 924 -6.94 3.64 -29.64
C GLY A 924 -5.42 3.80 -29.60
N ASP A 925 -4.68 2.73 -29.32
CA ASP A 925 -3.21 2.70 -29.35
C ASP A 925 -2.62 2.82 -30.78
N ARG A 926 -3.43 2.65 -31.84
CA ARG A 926 -3.05 2.91 -33.24
C ARG A 926 -3.26 4.35 -33.68
N VAL A 927 -3.95 5.16 -32.86
CA VAL A 927 -4.28 6.55 -33.21
C VAL A 927 -3.07 7.45 -33.04
N ARG A 928 -2.78 8.27 -34.04
CA ARG A 928 -1.82 9.37 -33.98
C ARG A 928 -2.50 10.67 -34.45
N PHE A 929 -1.90 11.79 -34.07
CA PHE A 929 -2.24 13.10 -34.59
C PHE A 929 -1.01 13.66 -35.30
N ALA A 930 -1.19 14.31 -36.45
CA ALA A 930 -0.16 15.07 -37.15
C ALA A 930 -0.76 15.85 -38.32
N ASP A 931 -0.25 17.04 -38.62
CA ASP A 931 -0.69 17.82 -39.78
C ASP A 931 -0.05 17.28 -41.07
N VAL A 932 -0.66 16.27 -41.69
CA VAL A 932 -0.15 15.69 -42.94
C VAL A 932 -0.65 16.46 -44.17
N GLY A 933 -1.67 17.30 -44.01
CA GLY A 933 -2.21 18.18 -45.03
C GLY A 933 -1.42 19.48 -45.23
N GLY A 934 -0.76 19.96 -44.17
CA GLY A 934 -0.10 21.26 -44.10
C GLY A 934 -1.09 22.43 -44.01
N ASP A 935 -2.22 22.25 -43.33
CA ASP A 935 -3.25 23.29 -43.17
C ASP A 935 -3.33 23.87 -41.74
N ALA A 936 -2.29 23.60 -40.95
CA ALA A 936 -2.14 23.92 -39.53
C ALA A 936 -3.11 23.19 -38.60
N ARG A 937 -3.75 22.10 -39.06
CA ARG A 937 -4.62 21.26 -38.22
C ARG A 937 -4.03 19.87 -38.14
N ALA A 938 -3.89 19.36 -36.93
CA ALA A 938 -3.50 17.98 -36.73
C ALA A 938 -4.61 17.03 -37.22
N ASP A 939 -4.22 16.14 -38.12
CA ASP A 939 -5.10 15.13 -38.72
C ASP A 939 -5.17 13.89 -37.84
N TYR A 940 -6.30 13.18 -37.92
CA TYR A 940 -6.48 11.91 -37.21
C TYR A 940 -5.93 10.76 -38.06
N LEU A 941 -4.91 10.07 -37.55
CA LEU A 941 -4.19 9.01 -38.27
C LEU A 941 -4.36 7.66 -37.60
N ILE A 942 -4.46 6.59 -38.40
CA ILE A 942 -4.41 5.20 -37.94
C ILE A 942 -3.17 4.55 -38.50
N VAL A 943 -2.26 4.14 -37.61
CA VAL A 943 -1.03 3.44 -37.97
C VAL A 943 -1.20 1.95 -37.68
N GLU A 944 -1.09 1.14 -38.73
CA GLU A 944 -1.18 -0.31 -38.66
C GLU A 944 0.12 -0.95 -38.15
N PRO A 945 0.11 -2.23 -37.71
CA PRO A 945 1.29 -2.91 -37.17
C PRO A 945 2.52 -2.94 -38.10
N ASN A 946 2.34 -2.86 -39.42
CA ASN A 946 3.41 -2.78 -40.42
C ASN A 946 3.80 -1.32 -40.78
N GLY A 947 3.26 -0.33 -40.07
CA GLY A 947 3.45 1.08 -40.34
C GLY A 947 2.62 1.65 -41.49
N ALA A 948 1.68 0.89 -42.07
CA ALA A 948 0.75 1.48 -43.03
C ALA A 948 -0.14 2.51 -42.33
N THR A 949 -0.30 3.69 -42.93
CA THR A 949 -1.01 4.80 -42.28
C THR A 949 -2.20 5.22 -43.12
N ARG A 950 -3.38 5.17 -42.51
CA ARG A 950 -4.60 5.79 -43.02
C ARG A 950 -4.78 7.16 -42.38
N ALA A 951 -5.10 8.17 -43.19
CA ALA A 951 -5.32 9.53 -42.71
C ALA A 951 -6.77 9.99 -42.85
N PHE A 952 -7.22 10.76 -41.88
CA PHE A 952 -8.48 11.47 -41.89
C PHE A 952 -8.19 12.95 -41.65
N LEU A 953 -8.30 13.76 -42.70
CA LEU A 953 -7.96 15.18 -42.61
C LEU A 953 -8.94 15.93 -41.72
N THR A 954 -8.41 16.76 -40.84
CA THR A 954 -9.17 17.58 -39.92
C THR A 954 -9.63 18.85 -40.63
N THR A 955 -10.94 19.02 -40.79
CA THR A 955 -11.56 20.18 -41.44
C THR A 955 -12.58 20.83 -40.51
N ALA A 956 -13.02 22.05 -40.84
CA ALA A 956 -14.12 22.70 -40.13
C ALA A 956 -15.45 22.57 -40.89
N HIS A 957 -16.53 22.28 -40.17
CA HIS A 957 -17.88 22.26 -40.72
C HIS A 957 -18.29 23.68 -41.13
N ALA A 958 -18.58 23.88 -42.41
CA ALA A 958 -18.74 25.20 -43.04
C ALA A 958 -19.77 26.13 -42.37
N THR A 959 -20.75 25.59 -41.63
CA THR A 959 -21.81 26.38 -40.97
C THR A 959 -21.73 26.43 -39.45
N THR A 960 -21.04 25.49 -38.81
CA THR A 960 -21.02 25.38 -37.34
C THR A 960 -19.62 25.59 -36.75
N GLY A 961 -18.58 25.60 -37.60
CA GLY A 961 -17.19 25.65 -37.15
C GLY A 961 -16.72 24.36 -36.45
N ALA A 962 -17.56 23.33 -36.39
CA ALA A 962 -17.23 22.09 -35.69
C ALA A 962 -16.19 21.26 -36.44
N VAL A 963 -15.26 20.65 -35.70
CA VAL A 963 -14.27 19.72 -36.24
C VAL A 963 -14.94 18.57 -37.00
N LYS A 964 -14.45 18.28 -38.21
CA LYS A 964 -14.93 17.24 -39.11
C LYS A 964 -13.75 16.49 -39.73
N LEU A 965 -13.79 15.16 -39.67
CA LEU A 965 -12.78 14.30 -40.27
C LEU A 965 -13.15 13.87 -41.70
N VAL A 966 -12.20 13.96 -42.64
CA VAL A 966 -12.36 13.56 -44.04
C VAL A 966 -11.35 12.46 -44.39
N ASP A 967 -11.85 11.25 -44.59
CA ASP A 967 -11.05 10.06 -44.92
C ASP A 967 -10.31 10.20 -46.26
N GLN A 968 -8.98 10.12 -46.23
CA GLN A 968 -8.11 10.12 -47.42
C GLN A 968 -7.64 8.71 -47.82
N GLY A 969 -8.03 7.70 -47.06
CA GLY A 969 -7.51 6.34 -47.22
C GLY A 969 -6.05 6.23 -46.78
N VAL A 970 -5.39 5.19 -47.29
CA VAL A 970 -4.00 4.86 -46.94
C VAL A 970 -3.05 5.83 -47.66
N ILE A 971 -2.36 6.65 -46.86
CA ILE A 971 -1.36 7.62 -47.34
C ILE A 971 0.06 7.05 -47.30
N ALA A 972 0.33 6.09 -46.42
CA ALA A 972 1.61 5.36 -46.38
C ALA A 972 1.35 3.85 -46.40
N SER A 973 2.02 3.10 -47.29
CA SER A 973 1.78 1.67 -47.47
C SER A 973 2.34 0.78 -46.34
N GLY A 974 3.21 1.33 -45.49
CA GLY A 974 3.98 0.56 -44.52
C GLY A 974 5.04 -0.31 -45.18
N SER A 975 5.68 -1.15 -44.38
CA SER A 975 6.77 -2.03 -44.81
C SER A 975 6.84 -3.27 -43.93
N THR A 976 7.49 -4.32 -44.42
CA THR A 976 7.88 -5.47 -43.58
C THR A 976 9.20 -5.23 -42.84
N ALA A 977 9.93 -4.16 -43.16
CA ALA A 977 11.22 -3.85 -42.56
C ALA A 977 11.11 -3.12 -41.21
N TRP A 978 9.94 -2.59 -40.87
CA TRP A 978 9.67 -1.90 -39.61
C TRP A 978 8.23 -2.12 -39.18
N THR A 979 7.96 -1.81 -37.92
CA THR A 979 6.65 -1.96 -37.28
C THR A 979 6.02 -0.60 -36.98
N GLY A 980 4.70 -0.56 -36.81
CA GLY A 980 3.94 0.68 -36.62
C GLY A 980 4.28 1.46 -35.35
N ASP A 981 4.77 0.78 -34.31
CA ASP A 981 5.26 1.39 -33.07
C ASP A 981 6.57 2.18 -33.25
N ARG A 982 7.30 1.96 -34.35
CA ARG A 982 8.48 2.76 -34.75
C ARG A 982 8.13 4.01 -35.52
N VAL A 983 6.89 4.14 -35.99
CA VAL A 983 6.44 5.29 -36.79
C VAL A 983 6.24 6.52 -35.91
N ARG A 984 6.82 7.65 -36.33
CA ARG A 984 6.56 8.98 -35.78
C ARG A 984 6.20 9.93 -36.92
N PHE A 985 5.54 11.03 -36.57
CA PHE A 985 5.21 12.11 -37.48
C PHE A 985 5.75 13.41 -36.90
N ALA A 986 6.49 14.16 -37.70
CA ALA A 986 7.01 15.48 -37.34
C ALA A 986 7.51 16.19 -38.61
N ASP A 987 7.44 17.52 -38.64
CA ASP A 987 7.95 18.30 -39.77
C ASP A 987 9.47 18.49 -39.64
N ILE A 988 10.26 17.68 -40.35
CA ILE A 988 11.72 17.79 -40.35
C ILE A 988 12.20 18.81 -41.40
N GLY A 989 11.38 19.08 -42.41
CA GLY A 989 11.66 19.97 -43.54
C GLY A 989 11.39 21.45 -43.27
N GLY A 990 10.46 21.75 -42.36
CA GLY A 990 9.95 23.09 -42.05
C GLY A 990 9.00 23.64 -43.12
N ASP A 991 8.21 22.79 -43.76
CA ASP A 991 7.22 23.17 -44.78
C ASP A 991 5.77 23.10 -44.28
N ALA A 992 5.61 22.94 -42.96
CA ALA A 992 4.38 22.76 -42.20
C ALA A 992 3.69 21.41 -42.42
N ARG A 993 4.30 20.46 -43.13
CA ARG A 993 3.75 19.12 -43.31
C ARG A 993 4.50 18.11 -42.48
N ALA A 994 3.76 17.26 -41.78
CA ALA A 994 4.33 16.17 -41.03
C ALA A 994 4.96 15.14 -41.97
N ASP A 995 6.23 14.82 -41.70
CA ASP A 995 6.99 13.78 -42.37
C ASP A 995 6.78 12.42 -41.69
N TYR A 996 6.91 11.34 -42.46
CA TYR A 996 6.80 9.98 -41.94
C TYR A 996 8.20 9.49 -41.52
N LEU A 997 8.38 9.27 -40.23
CA LEU A 997 9.67 8.92 -39.64
C LEU A 997 9.65 7.50 -39.08
N ILE A 998 10.74 6.76 -39.30
CA ILE A 998 10.97 5.44 -38.70
C ILE A 998 12.10 5.54 -37.70
N VAL A 999 11.79 5.32 -36.43
CA VAL A 999 12.76 5.35 -35.34
C VAL A 999 13.10 3.92 -34.90
N ASP A 1000 14.35 3.52 -35.10
CA ASP A 1000 14.86 2.23 -34.65
C ASP A 1000 15.13 2.19 -33.15
N ASP A 1001 15.36 0.98 -32.61
CA ASP A 1001 15.48 0.74 -31.17
C ASP A 1001 16.61 1.53 -30.49
N ASN A 1002 17.64 1.95 -31.24
CA ASN A 1002 18.76 2.79 -30.78
C ASN A 1002 18.54 4.30 -31.07
N GLY A 1003 17.36 4.68 -31.55
CA GLY A 1003 17.03 6.04 -31.93
C GLY A 1003 17.52 6.45 -33.32
N ALA A 1004 18.10 5.55 -34.12
CA ALA A 1004 18.39 5.86 -35.52
C ALA A 1004 17.08 6.18 -36.24
N THR A 1005 17.07 7.22 -37.08
CA THR A 1005 15.83 7.69 -37.70
C THR A 1005 15.99 7.76 -39.21
N ARG A 1006 15.08 7.11 -39.94
CA ARG A 1006 14.87 7.31 -41.38
C ARG A 1006 13.70 8.24 -41.61
N ALA A 1007 13.82 9.18 -42.54
CA ALA A 1007 12.75 10.12 -42.86
C ALA A 1007 12.24 9.92 -44.29
N PHE A 1008 10.91 9.99 -44.43
CA PHE A 1008 10.20 10.10 -45.69
C PHE A 1008 9.47 11.44 -45.68
N VAL A 1009 9.95 12.40 -46.48
CA VAL A 1009 9.48 13.78 -46.46
C VAL A 1009 8.21 13.96 -47.27
N ASN A 1010 7.22 14.67 -46.73
CA ASN A 1010 5.90 14.87 -47.34
C ASN A 1010 5.91 16.01 -48.38
N GLN A 1011 6.10 15.68 -49.66
CA GLN A 1011 6.08 16.68 -50.73
C GLN A 1011 4.65 17.12 -51.14
N GLY A 1012 3.63 16.37 -50.72
CA GLY A 1012 2.24 16.51 -51.12
C GLY A 1012 2.02 16.45 -52.64
N GLY A 1013 0.88 16.98 -53.10
CA GLY A 1013 0.55 17.12 -54.54
C GLY A 1013 -0.09 15.89 -55.21
N ASP A 1014 0.00 14.70 -54.62
CA ASP A 1014 -0.65 13.45 -55.11
C ASP A 1014 -1.92 13.06 -54.32
N GLY A 1015 -2.28 13.87 -53.31
CA GLY A 1015 -3.38 13.57 -52.37
C GLY A 1015 -3.09 12.45 -51.38
N ARG A 1016 -1.85 11.94 -51.32
CA ARG A 1016 -1.40 10.85 -50.44
C ARG A 1016 -0.02 11.07 -49.81
N GLY A 1017 0.55 12.27 -49.97
CA GLY A 1017 1.77 12.75 -49.30
C GLY A 1017 3.00 12.85 -50.20
N GLY A 1018 3.04 12.21 -51.38
CA GLY A 1018 4.17 12.35 -52.30
C GLY A 1018 5.54 12.04 -51.67
N TRP A 1019 5.61 11.01 -50.81
CA TRP A 1019 6.74 10.74 -49.92
C TRP A 1019 8.10 10.63 -50.62
N GLU A 1020 9.05 11.48 -50.24
CA GLU A 1020 10.44 11.44 -50.69
C GLU A 1020 11.32 10.78 -49.61
N ASP A 1021 11.92 9.63 -49.93
CA ASP A 1021 12.83 8.93 -49.02
C ASP A 1021 14.17 9.68 -48.88
N ARG A 1022 14.43 10.24 -47.70
CA ARG A 1022 15.67 10.95 -47.36
C ARG A 1022 16.69 10.05 -46.65
N GLY A 1023 16.42 8.76 -46.53
CA GLY A 1023 17.29 7.82 -45.85
C GLY A 1023 17.46 8.16 -44.37
N THR A 1024 18.57 7.70 -43.78
CA THR A 1024 18.86 7.90 -42.36
C THR A 1024 19.23 9.36 -42.09
N VAL A 1025 18.38 10.05 -41.35
CA VAL A 1025 18.55 11.44 -40.90
C VAL A 1025 19.17 11.54 -39.51
N ALA A 1026 19.08 10.50 -38.68
CA ALA A 1026 19.78 10.41 -37.40
C ALA A 1026 20.41 9.03 -37.25
N SER A 1027 21.67 8.94 -36.80
CA SER A 1027 22.40 7.67 -36.70
C SER A 1027 22.03 6.82 -35.48
N GLY A 1028 21.28 7.38 -34.53
CA GLY A 1028 21.03 6.75 -33.24
C GLY A 1028 22.25 6.74 -32.33
N SER A 1029 22.09 6.13 -31.15
CA SER A 1029 23.10 6.08 -30.10
C SER A 1029 22.93 4.82 -29.25
N THR A 1030 23.99 4.40 -28.59
CA THR A 1030 23.91 3.36 -27.55
C THR A 1030 23.52 3.93 -26.18
N ALA A 1031 23.52 5.27 -26.03
CA ALA A 1031 23.21 5.94 -24.78
C ALA A 1031 21.71 6.11 -24.50
N TRP A 1032 20.87 5.97 -25.53
CA TRP A 1032 19.41 6.06 -25.42
C TRP A 1032 18.74 5.06 -26.36
N THR A 1033 17.44 4.90 -26.19
CA THR A 1033 16.61 4.01 -26.99
C THR A 1033 15.62 4.79 -27.87
N GLY A 1034 15.11 4.17 -28.92
CA GLY A 1034 14.08 4.74 -29.79
C GLY A 1034 12.81 5.15 -29.05
N GLY A 1035 12.48 4.48 -27.95
CA GLY A 1035 11.34 4.84 -27.10
C GLY A 1035 11.49 6.19 -26.39
N GLN A 1036 12.72 6.67 -26.20
CA GLN A 1036 13.02 7.96 -25.59
C GLN A 1036 13.02 9.12 -26.59
N VAL A 1037 13.02 8.81 -27.89
CA VAL A 1037 13.07 9.82 -28.95
C VAL A 1037 11.71 10.52 -29.07
N ARG A 1038 11.74 11.85 -29.10
CA ARG A 1038 10.63 12.73 -29.51
C ARG A 1038 11.13 13.70 -30.58
N PHE A 1039 10.18 14.27 -31.29
CA PHE A 1039 10.41 15.30 -32.30
C PHE A 1039 9.48 16.46 -32.00
N ALA A 1040 10.04 17.64 -31.78
CA ALA A 1040 9.28 18.86 -31.50
C ALA A 1040 10.14 20.09 -31.80
N ASP A 1041 9.54 21.20 -32.22
CA ASP A 1041 10.26 22.44 -32.49
C ASP A 1041 10.50 23.22 -31.18
N ILE A 1042 11.69 23.06 -30.60
CA ILE A 1042 12.07 23.77 -29.37
C ILE A 1042 12.56 25.19 -29.70
N GLY A 1043 13.06 25.38 -30.92
CA GLY A 1043 13.67 26.60 -31.43
C GLY A 1043 12.69 27.65 -31.96
N GLY A 1044 11.47 27.26 -32.29
CA GLY A 1044 10.48 28.06 -32.99
C GLY A 1044 10.89 28.43 -34.41
N ASP A 1045 11.61 27.55 -35.10
CA ASP A 1045 12.07 27.73 -36.49
C ASP A 1045 11.27 26.91 -37.52
N ALA A 1046 10.15 26.36 -37.08
CA ALA A 1046 9.22 25.47 -37.75
C ALA A 1046 9.77 24.08 -38.08
N ARG A 1047 10.92 23.69 -37.52
CA ARG A 1047 11.51 22.38 -37.77
C ARG A 1047 11.60 21.58 -36.50
N ALA A 1048 11.19 20.33 -36.59
CA ALA A 1048 11.27 19.44 -35.45
C ALA A 1048 12.73 19.14 -35.09
N ASP A 1049 13.05 19.36 -33.82
CA ASP A 1049 14.31 18.99 -33.20
C ASP A 1049 14.29 17.53 -32.76
N TYR A 1050 15.46 16.90 -32.67
CA TYR A 1050 15.57 15.53 -32.17
C TYR A 1050 15.79 15.56 -30.66
N LEU A 1051 14.84 15.02 -29.90
CA LEU A 1051 14.82 15.12 -28.44
C LEU A 1051 14.94 13.73 -27.80
N ILE A 1052 15.69 13.66 -26.70
CA ILE A 1052 15.80 12.47 -25.84
C ILE A 1052 15.16 12.80 -24.50
N VAL A 1053 14.06 12.13 -24.20
CA VAL A 1053 13.38 12.21 -22.89
C VAL A 1053 13.89 11.07 -22.01
N ASP A 1054 14.59 11.42 -20.93
CA ASP A 1054 15.07 10.48 -19.94
C ASP A 1054 13.94 9.99 -19.02
N ASP A 1055 14.18 8.88 -18.31
CA ASP A 1055 13.18 8.24 -17.44
C ASP A 1055 12.67 9.15 -16.31
N ASN A 1056 13.43 10.18 -15.93
CA ASN A 1056 13.06 11.19 -14.93
C ASN A 1056 12.44 12.47 -15.52
N GLY A 1057 12.14 12.46 -16.82
CA GLY A 1057 11.60 13.60 -17.55
C GLY A 1057 12.64 14.65 -17.93
N ALA A 1058 13.93 14.42 -17.73
CA ALA A 1058 14.95 15.31 -18.30
C ALA A 1058 14.94 15.22 -19.83
N ILE A 1059 15.25 16.33 -20.50
CA ILE A 1059 15.27 16.39 -21.96
C ILE A 1059 16.63 16.87 -22.43
N ARG A 1060 17.26 16.07 -23.29
CA ARG A 1060 18.38 16.48 -24.13
C ARG A 1060 17.87 16.81 -25.52
N ALA A 1061 18.28 17.95 -26.06
CA ALA A 1061 17.87 18.40 -27.40
C ALA A 1061 19.03 18.39 -28.38
N PHE A 1062 18.73 18.06 -29.62
CA PHE A 1062 19.62 18.26 -30.76
C PHE A 1062 18.87 19.07 -31.81
N ALA A 1063 19.29 20.31 -32.01
CA ALA A 1063 18.60 21.27 -32.87
C ALA A 1063 18.76 20.95 -34.36
N ASN A 1064 17.68 21.07 -35.14
CA ASN A 1064 17.66 20.87 -36.59
C ASN A 1064 18.19 22.10 -37.34
N THR A 1065 19.50 22.12 -37.57
CA THR A 1065 20.21 23.26 -38.21
C THR A 1065 20.37 23.11 -39.73
N SER A 1066 19.48 22.35 -40.37
CA SER A 1066 19.60 21.99 -41.78
C SER A 1066 19.44 23.19 -42.72
N ALA A 1067 19.88 23.09 -43.97
CA ALA A 1067 19.43 24.00 -45.02
C ALA A 1067 18.07 23.52 -45.56
N PRO A 1068 17.20 24.38 -46.13
CA PRO A 1068 15.93 23.96 -46.73
C PRO A 1068 16.07 22.85 -47.79
N THR A 1069 17.24 22.75 -48.41
CA THR A 1069 17.62 21.64 -49.30
C THR A 1069 18.97 21.09 -48.87
N GLY A 1070 19.03 19.80 -48.49
CA GLY A 1070 20.25 19.15 -48.00
C GLY A 1070 19.98 18.03 -46.99
N PRO A 1071 21.04 17.35 -46.50
CA PRO A 1071 20.92 16.36 -45.44
C PRO A 1071 20.58 17.01 -44.09
N VAL A 1072 19.84 16.29 -43.26
CA VAL A 1072 19.44 16.79 -41.94
C VAL A 1072 20.68 16.89 -41.03
N LYS A 1073 20.82 18.01 -40.32
CA LYS A 1073 21.95 18.30 -39.45
C LYS A 1073 21.51 18.63 -38.02
N TRP A 1074 21.93 17.78 -37.09
CA TRP A 1074 21.64 17.91 -35.66
C TRP A 1074 22.79 18.60 -34.92
N THR A 1075 22.46 19.63 -34.13
CA THR A 1075 23.42 20.33 -33.26
C THR A 1075 23.03 20.12 -31.79
N ASP A 1076 23.87 19.41 -31.02
CA ASP A 1076 23.63 19.13 -29.59
C ASP A 1076 23.46 20.44 -28.79
N GLN A 1077 22.31 20.57 -28.11
CA GLN A 1077 21.98 21.67 -27.21
C GLN A 1077 22.21 21.30 -25.74
N GLY A 1078 22.65 20.07 -25.46
CA GLY A 1078 22.77 19.54 -24.12
C GLY A 1078 21.41 19.27 -23.47
N VAL A 1079 21.41 19.24 -22.14
CA VAL A 1079 20.19 19.06 -21.34
C VAL A 1079 19.46 20.39 -21.24
N ILE A 1080 18.31 20.49 -21.92
CA ILE A 1080 17.46 21.69 -21.94
C ILE A 1080 16.40 21.67 -20.84
N ALA A 1081 16.08 20.51 -20.29
CA ALA A 1081 15.21 20.35 -19.13
C ALA A 1081 15.81 19.32 -18.18
N THR A 1082 15.90 19.64 -16.88
CA THR A 1082 16.42 18.69 -15.87
C THR A 1082 15.37 17.68 -15.38
N GLY A 1083 14.14 17.80 -15.88
CA GLY A 1083 12.99 17.04 -15.41
C GLY A 1083 12.38 17.62 -14.13
N THR A 1084 11.13 17.26 -13.88
CA THR A 1084 10.36 17.67 -12.68
C THR A 1084 10.38 16.59 -11.59
N GLY A 1085 11.08 15.48 -11.84
CA GLY A 1085 10.99 14.25 -11.04
C GLY A 1085 9.83 13.34 -11.43
N ALA A 1086 8.96 13.78 -12.34
CA ALA A 1086 7.94 12.93 -12.94
C ALA A 1086 8.57 11.92 -13.92
N PRO A 1087 8.00 10.71 -14.07
CA PRO A 1087 8.47 9.75 -15.08
C PRO A 1087 8.42 10.33 -16.50
N GLY A 1088 9.43 10.04 -17.32
CA GLY A 1088 9.48 10.46 -18.74
C GLY A 1088 8.27 10.00 -19.56
N SER A 1089 7.61 8.91 -19.17
CA SER A 1089 6.36 8.44 -19.78
C SER A 1089 5.15 9.37 -19.56
N ARG A 1090 5.22 10.27 -18.57
CA ARG A 1090 4.21 11.31 -18.30
C ARG A 1090 4.55 12.64 -18.97
N VAL A 1091 5.74 12.76 -19.56
CA VAL A 1091 6.14 13.97 -20.28
C VAL A 1091 5.51 13.98 -21.66
N ARG A 1092 4.99 15.15 -22.05
CA ARG A 1092 4.49 15.46 -23.39
C ARG A 1092 5.26 16.69 -23.87
N ILE A 1093 5.77 16.63 -25.09
CA ILE A 1093 6.54 17.68 -25.75
C ILE A 1093 6.45 17.48 -27.26
#